data_AF-U2ZAH5-F1
#
_entry.id   AF-U2ZAH5-F1
#
_cell.length_a   1.000
_cell.length_b   1.000
_cell.length_c   1.000
_cell.angle_alpha   90.00
_cell.angle_beta   90.00
_cell.angle_gamma   90.00
#
_symmetry.space_group_name_H-M   'P 1'
#
loop_
_entity.id
_entity.type
_entity.pdbx_description
1 polymer ?
#
loop_
_entity_poly.entity_id
_entity_poly.type
_entity_poly.pdbx_seq_one_letter_code
_entity_poly.pdbx_strand_id
1 'polypeptide(L)'
;MSLDAQSLFALLPAIHRVRDAELAQAEGLARGPLEELVALLAEQLGVAEEGLEQLHDDLFIETCADWVVPYIGDLIGYQSLHQSVPGIASPRAEVAHTIALRRRKGTATVLEQLARDVTGWDARAVEYFQRLCATQYMNHPRLHALQTPDLRQGQALEWLGTAFETAQRSVDVRRIESARGRHNIPNVGLHLWRIQAYPRSQAPCLRAGPRRYRASPLGHDLALYNKPQVEDDIGHLAEPDNVPWPLSRRRLEAHLARHYGVRANATAALDNPAPSLRLWVDGVPIEREQICICHLGDDGAGWAHTPPADGTYAIDPLLGRIALPGDAPDPADVQLTWHEGFSADIGGGEYERGADLPVVPAGRALVRVPDDQPSISAALTEIAGDGVVEITDNGRYEEALDIQVVADGAVEIRASNGSRPTLVLSGLSIAGAVDSACLLNGLLIAGAALQVPAVAGNALARLELSHCTLVPGITLDAAGQPLQPNAASLVLEIPGLAVQIDRCLLGAIRAHEHAQVAASDSLIDATARDGVAFAAGDGTSPGAVLSLSACTLIGKVHTAEVGLISNSILFAALAQGDSWAVPVRAARKQVGCVRFSWLPFNSRVPRRHRCQPDSSSSARHIAPRFTSLRYGTPAYGQLASSTPPEILQGADDESEMGVFHQLYGAQRVTNLRIRLAEYLRVGLRAGIFHES
;
A
#
# COMPACT_ATOMS: atom_id res chain seq x y z
N MET A 1 -41.03 1.45 -7.44
CA MET A 1 -41.89 0.44 -6.80
C MET A 1 -41.28 -0.86 -7.26
N SER A 2 -40.49 -1.56 -6.44
CA SER A 2 -39.85 -2.79 -6.91
C SER A 2 -40.92 -3.88 -7.08
N LEU A 3 -40.90 -4.57 -8.22
CA LEU A 3 -41.85 -5.64 -8.52
C LEU A 3 -41.47 -6.92 -7.78
N ASP A 4 -41.72 -6.98 -6.47
CA ASP A 4 -41.46 -8.19 -5.70
C ASP A 4 -42.50 -9.31 -5.97
N ALA A 5 -42.10 -10.55 -5.68
CA ALA A 5 -42.91 -11.74 -5.96
C ALA A 5 -44.30 -11.68 -5.29
N GLN A 6 -44.38 -11.10 -4.09
CA GLN A 6 -45.64 -10.97 -3.35
C GLN A 6 -46.56 -9.94 -4.00
N SER A 7 -46.03 -8.81 -4.46
CA SER A 7 -46.80 -7.78 -5.17
C SER A 7 -47.36 -8.33 -6.47
N LEU A 8 -46.55 -9.05 -7.25
CA LEU A 8 -46.98 -9.68 -8.50
C LEU A 8 -48.02 -10.78 -8.26
N PHE A 9 -47.84 -11.62 -7.24
CA PHE A 9 -48.81 -12.65 -6.88
C PHE A 9 -50.13 -12.04 -6.40
N ALA A 10 -50.09 -10.94 -5.64
CA ALA A 10 -51.27 -10.24 -5.15
C ALA A 10 -52.15 -9.64 -6.27
N LEU A 11 -51.56 -9.33 -7.43
CA LEU A 11 -52.29 -8.87 -8.62
C LEU A 11 -53.13 -9.99 -9.26
N LEU A 12 -52.88 -11.26 -8.93
CA LEU A 12 -53.69 -12.37 -9.44
C LEU A 12 -55.07 -12.44 -8.73
N PRO A 13 -56.14 -12.77 -9.47
CA PRO A 13 -57.46 -12.97 -8.90
C PRO A 13 -57.44 -13.98 -7.74
N ALA A 14 -58.17 -13.67 -6.66
CA ALA A 14 -58.16 -14.46 -5.43
C ALA A 14 -58.49 -15.94 -5.65
N ILE A 15 -59.33 -16.27 -6.64
CA ILE A 15 -59.69 -17.66 -6.98
C ILE A 15 -58.48 -18.53 -7.35
N HIS A 16 -57.47 -17.97 -8.02
CA HIS A 16 -56.26 -18.70 -8.41
C HIS A 16 -55.30 -18.86 -7.23
N ARG A 17 -55.18 -17.83 -6.38
CA ARG A 17 -54.34 -17.87 -5.18
C ARG A 17 -54.84 -18.89 -4.15
N VAL A 18 -56.16 -18.96 -3.96
CA VAL A 18 -56.77 -19.95 -3.06
C VAL A 18 -56.52 -21.38 -3.56
N ARG A 19 -56.71 -21.62 -4.86
CA ARG A 19 -56.50 -22.94 -5.48
C ARG A 19 -55.03 -23.38 -5.42
N ASP A 20 -54.10 -22.44 -5.58
CA ASP A 20 -52.66 -22.71 -5.50
C ASP A 20 -52.24 -23.08 -4.07
N ALA A 21 -52.79 -22.40 -3.06
CA ALA A 21 -52.59 -22.74 -1.65
C ALA A 21 -53.17 -24.12 -1.28
N GLU A 22 -54.35 -24.47 -1.82
CA GLU A 22 -54.95 -25.80 -1.65
C GLU A 22 -54.06 -26.91 -2.26
N LEU A 23 -53.46 -26.66 -3.43
CA LEU A 23 -52.51 -27.57 -4.09
C LEU A 23 -51.21 -27.73 -3.27
N ALA A 24 -50.64 -26.63 -2.78
CA ALA A 24 -49.46 -26.66 -1.91
C ALA A 24 -49.69 -27.53 -0.67
N GLN A 25 -50.86 -27.38 -0.03
CA GLN A 25 -51.25 -28.15 1.14
C GLN A 25 -51.47 -29.64 0.81
N ALA A 26 -52.04 -29.96 -0.35
CA ALA A 26 -52.26 -31.33 -0.80
C ALA A 26 -50.95 -32.08 -1.14
N GLU A 27 -49.95 -31.37 -1.66
CA GLU A 27 -48.66 -31.93 -2.08
C GLU A 27 -47.54 -31.79 -1.02
N GLY A 28 -47.82 -31.12 0.11
CA GLY A 28 -46.87 -30.91 1.21
C GLY A 28 -45.75 -29.92 0.87
N LEU A 29 -45.99 -29.00 -0.07
CA LEU A 29 -45.05 -27.98 -0.52
C LEU A 29 -45.14 -26.73 0.38
N ALA A 30 -44.02 -26.02 0.53
CA ALA A 30 -43.98 -24.77 1.29
C ALA A 30 -44.69 -23.60 0.57
N ARG A 31 -44.77 -23.65 -0.77
CA ARG A 31 -45.43 -22.69 -1.67
C ARG A 31 -46.15 -23.44 -2.78
N GLY A 32 -47.19 -22.83 -3.36
CA GLY A 32 -47.90 -23.42 -4.50
C GLY A 32 -47.11 -23.29 -5.81
N PRO A 33 -47.33 -24.17 -6.80
CA PRO A 33 -46.62 -24.13 -8.08
C PRO A 33 -46.77 -22.81 -8.85
N LEU A 34 -47.93 -22.14 -8.73
CA LEU A 34 -48.16 -20.85 -9.36
C LEU A 34 -47.39 -19.74 -8.64
N GLU A 35 -47.36 -19.77 -7.30
CA GLU A 35 -46.54 -18.85 -6.50
C GLU A 35 -45.04 -19.01 -6.82
N GLU A 36 -44.53 -20.23 -6.98
CA GLU A 36 -43.15 -20.46 -7.41
C GLU A 36 -42.88 -19.92 -8.83
N LEU A 37 -43.79 -20.16 -9.78
CA LEU A 37 -43.65 -19.63 -11.13
C LEU A 37 -43.65 -18.09 -11.14
N VAL A 38 -44.52 -17.46 -10.36
CA VAL A 38 -44.58 -16.00 -10.22
C VAL A 38 -43.31 -15.47 -9.55
N ALA A 39 -42.74 -16.19 -8.57
CA ALA A 39 -41.47 -15.81 -7.96
C ALA A 39 -40.32 -15.81 -8.98
N LEU A 40 -40.25 -16.82 -9.85
CA LEU A 40 -39.23 -16.87 -10.91
C LEU A 40 -39.43 -15.77 -11.97
N LEU A 41 -40.68 -15.43 -12.31
CA LEU A 41 -40.97 -14.28 -13.18
C LEU A 41 -40.59 -12.95 -12.52
N ALA A 42 -40.83 -12.80 -11.22
CA ALA A 42 -40.46 -11.62 -10.45
C ALA A 42 -38.94 -11.42 -10.43
N GLU A 43 -38.17 -12.49 -10.28
CA GLU A 43 -36.71 -12.46 -10.34
C GLU A 43 -36.22 -11.92 -11.70
N GLN A 44 -36.76 -12.44 -12.81
CA GLN A 44 -36.38 -11.96 -14.15
C GLN A 44 -36.83 -10.53 -14.43
N LEU A 45 -37.99 -10.12 -13.91
CA LEU A 45 -38.44 -8.73 -13.98
C LEU A 45 -37.53 -7.81 -13.16
N GLY A 46 -37.08 -8.25 -11.98
CA GLY A 46 -36.10 -7.53 -11.16
C GLY A 46 -34.81 -7.28 -11.93
N VAL A 47 -34.26 -8.29 -12.60
CA VAL A 47 -33.08 -8.13 -13.47
C VAL A 47 -33.33 -7.11 -14.59
N ALA A 48 -34.53 -7.08 -15.18
CA ALA A 48 -34.88 -6.11 -16.20
C ALA A 48 -35.05 -4.68 -15.63
N GLU A 49 -35.61 -4.53 -14.42
CA GLU A 49 -35.69 -3.26 -13.70
C GLU A 49 -34.30 -2.72 -13.38
N GLU A 50 -33.42 -3.54 -12.80
CA GLU A 50 -32.01 -3.20 -12.54
C GLU A 50 -31.30 -2.81 -13.84
N GLY A 51 -31.53 -3.54 -14.93
CA GLY A 51 -30.98 -3.19 -16.24
C GLY A 51 -31.47 -1.83 -16.76
N LEU A 52 -32.73 -1.45 -16.52
CA LEU A 52 -33.27 -0.14 -16.90
C LEU A 52 -32.72 0.99 -16.01
N GLU A 53 -32.58 0.73 -14.71
CA GLU A 53 -31.93 1.66 -13.78
C GLU A 53 -30.48 1.89 -14.20
N GLN A 54 -29.73 0.83 -14.50
CA GLN A 54 -28.36 0.92 -15.01
C GLN A 54 -28.29 1.68 -16.34
N LEU A 55 -29.24 1.48 -17.26
CA LEU A 55 -29.30 2.26 -18.51
C LEU A 55 -29.56 3.75 -18.28
N HIS A 56 -30.28 4.12 -17.21
CA HIS A 56 -30.44 5.51 -16.83
C HIS A 56 -29.15 6.07 -16.22
N ASP A 57 -28.51 5.29 -15.35
CA ASP A 57 -27.22 5.62 -14.77
C ASP A 57 -26.12 5.76 -15.83
N ASP A 58 -26.20 4.99 -16.91
CA ASP A 58 -25.32 5.04 -18.08
C ASP A 58 -25.33 6.41 -18.79
N LEU A 59 -26.30 7.27 -18.52
CA LEU A 59 -26.35 8.64 -19.04
C LEU A 59 -25.44 9.62 -18.27
N PHE A 60 -25.01 9.27 -17.06
CA PHE A 60 -24.23 10.14 -16.17
C PHE A 60 -22.84 9.57 -15.95
N ILE A 61 -21.81 10.41 -16.07
CA ILE A 61 -20.42 9.96 -15.98
C ILE A 61 -20.09 9.42 -14.59
N GLU A 62 -20.78 9.88 -13.55
CA GLU A 62 -20.58 9.50 -12.16
C GLU A 62 -21.10 8.08 -11.87
N THR A 63 -22.18 7.65 -12.51
CA THR A 63 -22.88 6.38 -12.21
C THR A 63 -22.87 5.37 -13.35
N CYS A 64 -22.50 5.77 -14.57
CA CYS A 64 -22.47 4.86 -15.73
C CYS A 64 -21.56 3.65 -15.52
N ALA A 65 -21.80 2.57 -16.25
CA ALA A 65 -20.86 1.45 -16.30
C ALA A 65 -19.55 1.85 -17.03
N ASP A 66 -18.43 1.21 -16.67
CA ASP A 66 -17.10 1.57 -17.20
C ASP A 66 -16.99 1.46 -18.74
N TRP A 67 -17.77 0.56 -19.36
CA TRP A 67 -17.79 0.41 -20.81
C TRP A 67 -18.45 1.60 -21.54
N VAL A 68 -19.25 2.41 -20.84
CA VAL A 68 -19.95 3.59 -21.39
C VAL A 68 -19.06 4.84 -21.40
N VAL A 69 -18.11 4.91 -20.47
CA VAL A 69 -17.20 6.06 -20.30
C VAL A 69 -16.54 6.53 -21.61
N PRO A 70 -16.00 5.64 -22.48
CA PRO A 70 -15.41 6.06 -23.74
C PRO A 70 -16.41 6.75 -24.68
N TYR A 71 -17.67 6.33 -24.69
CA TYR A 71 -18.71 6.93 -25.53
C TYR A 71 -19.10 8.34 -25.07
N ILE A 72 -19.19 8.54 -23.75
CA ILE A 72 -19.37 9.88 -23.16
C ILE A 72 -18.14 10.76 -23.49
N GLY A 73 -16.95 10.18 -23.39
CA GLY A 73 -15.70 10.82 -23.79
C GLY A 73 -15.71 11.30 -25.24
N ASP A 74 -16.09 10.45 -26.19
CA ASP A 74 -16.16 10.79 -27.61
C ASP A 74 -17.12 11.96 -27.88
N LEU A 75 -18.27 12.02 -27.18
CA LEU A 75 -19.24 13.10 -27.30
C LEU A 75 -18.64 14.47 -26.96
N ILE A 76 -17.78 14.51 -25.94
CA ILE A 76 -17.10 15.74 -25.51
C ILE A 76 -15.74 15.94 -26.19
N GLY A 77 -15.38 15.08 -27.15
CA GLY A 77 -14.11 15.13 -27.87
C GLY A 77 -12.91 14.84 -26.96
N TYR A 78 -13.08 13.97 -25.98
CA TYR A 78 -11.99 13.39 -25.20
C TYR A 78 -11.23 12.38 -26.07
N GLN A 79 -9.90 12.40 -26.00
CA GLN A 79 -9.07 11.42 -26.71
C GLN A 79 -8.43 10.50 -25.69
N SER A 80 -8.77 9.22 -25.70
CA SER A 80 -8.13 8.24 -24.84
C SER A 80 -6.63 8.15 -25.16
N LEU A 81 -5.79 8.34 -24.14
CA LEU A 81 -4.36 8.03 -24.21
C LEU A 81 -4.17 6.53 -23.97
N HIS A 82 -2.92 6.03 -23.95
CA HIS A 82 -2.55 4.60 -23.87
C HIS A 82 -3.67 3.76 -23.23
N GLN A 83 -4.24 2.82 -24.00
CA GLN A 83 -5.43 2.05 -23.61
C GLN A 83 -5.33 1.68 -22.14
N SER A 84 -6.23 2.27 -21.35
CA SER A 84 -6.44 2.11 -19.91
C SER A 84 -5.57 1.02 -19.28
N VAL A 85 -4.60 1.46 -18.49
CA VAL A 85 -3.98 0.59 -17.47
C VAL A 85 -5.12 0.06 -16.59
N PRO A 86 -5.40 -1.25 -16.58
CA PRO A 86 -6.49 -1.81 -15.78
C PRO A 86 -6.32 -1.41 -14.30
N GLY A 87 -7.36 -0.83 -13.70
CA GLY A 87 -7.50 -0.67 -12.25
C GLY A 87 -6.90 0.59 -11.59
N ILE A 88 -6.10 1.44 -12.26
CA ILE A 88 -5.33 2.50 -11.55
C ILE A 88 -5.78 3.93 -11.83
N ALA A 89 -6.35 4.18 -13.00
CA ALA A 89 -7.02 5.44 -13.31
C ALA A 89 -8.14 5.15 -14.30
N SER A 90 -9.38 5.10 -13.81
CA SER A 90 -10.53 5.07 -14.70
C SER A 90 -10.55 6.38 -15.49
N PRO A 91 -10.73 6.36 -16.84
CA PRO A 91 -10.86 7.58 -17.62
C PRO A 91 -12.05 8.45 -17.17
N ARG A 92 -12.93 7.90 -16.32
CA ARG A 92 -14.11 8.56 -15.77
C ARG A 92 -13.82 9.93 -15.17
N ALA A 93 -12.81 10.06 -14.30
CA ALA A 93 -12.48 11.34 -13.68
C ALA A 93 -12.05 12.38 -14.72
N GLU A 94 -11.21 11.97 -15.67
CA GLU A 94 -10.74 12.86 -16.73
C GLU A 94 -11.87 13.27 -17.69
N VAL A 95 -12.74 12.34 -18.07
CA VAL A 95 -13.93 12.59 -18.89
C VAL A 95 -14.88 13.54 -18.16
N ALA A 96 -15.18 13.30 -16.88
CA ALA A 96 -16.04 14.14 -16.06
C ALA A 96 -15.52 15.59 -15.98
N HIS A 97 -14.22 15.76 -15.76
CA HIS A 97 -13.63 17.09 -15.62
C HIS A 97 -13.28 17.78 -16.93
N THR A 98 -13.30 17.10 -18.08
CA THR A 98 -12.83 17.63 -19.37
C THR A 98 -13.43 19.01 -19.72
N ILE A 99 -14.74 19.20 -19.53
CA ILE A 99 -15.39 20.49 -19.80
C ILE A 99 -14.89 21.58 -18.84
N ALA A 100 -14.77 21.26 -17.56
CA ALA A 100 -14.29 22.18 -16.53
C ALA A 100 -12.83 22.59 -16.75
N LEU A 101 -11.97 21.63 -17.13
CA LEU A 101 -10.56 21.86 -17.44
C LEU A 101 -10.40 22.77 -18.67
N ARG A 102 -11.18 22.53 -19.73
CA ARG A 102 -11.14 23.35 -20.96
C ARG A 102 -11.57 24.79 -20.72
N ARG A 103 -12.57 25.03 -19.87
CA ARG A 103 -13.04 26.38 -19.50
C ARG A 103 -12.02 27.18 -18.69
N ARG A 104 -11.09 26.51 -18.00
CA ARG A 104 -10.07 27.12 -17.12
C ARG A 104 -8.64 26.88 -17.61
N LYS A 105 -8.48 26.51 -18.89
CA LYS A 105 -7.20 26.11 -19.47
C LYS A 105 -6.11 27.16 -19.25
N GLY A 106 -4.94 26.70 -18.83
CA GLY A 106 -3.76 27.53 -18.59
C GLY A 106 -3.65 28.13 -17.19
N THR A 107 -4.52 27.77 -16.23
CA THR A 107 -4.35 28.08 -14.80
C THR A 107 -3.58 26.96 -14.08
N ALA A 108 -2.91 27.31 -12.97
CA ALA A 108 -2.22 26.33 -12.13
C ALA A 108 -3.18 25.27 -11.55
N THR A 109 -4.40 25.68 -11.14
CA THR A 109 -5.41 24.77 -10.58
C THR A 109 -5.85 23.70 -11.59
N VAL A 110 -5.95 24.04 -12.88
CA VAL A 110 -6.22 23.05 -13.93
C VAL A 110 -5.06 22.09 -14.12
N LEU A 111 -3.81 22.57 -14.06
CA LEU A 111 -2.65 21.68 -14.21
C LEU A 111 -2.53 20.70 -13.04
N GLU A 112 -2.90 21.13 -11.84
CA GLU A 112 -2.96 20.29 -10.64
C GLU A 112 -4.07 19.25 -10.71
N GLN A 113 -5.30 19.67 -11.02
CA GLN A 113 -6.43 18.75 -11.19
C GLN A 113 -6.14 17.74 -12.32
N LEU A 114 -5.58 18.20 -13.45
CA LEU A 114 -5.19 17.34 -14.56
C LEU A 114 -4.13 16.32 -14.12
N ALA A 115 -3.16 16.72 -13.30
CA ALA A 115 -2.17 15.81 -12.77
C ALA A 115 -2.82 14.74 -11.88
N ARG A 116 -3.77 15.13 -11.02
CA ARG A 116 -4.53 14.20 -10.19
C ARG A 116 -5.43 13.28 -11.01
N ASP A 117 -6.14 13.77 -12.01
CA ASP A 117 -7.05 12.96 -12.83
C ASP A 117 -6.30 11.95 -13.71
N VAL A 118 -5.19 12.37 -14.31
CA VAL A 118 -4.42 11.52 -15.25
C VAL A 118 -3.56 10.51 -14.51
N THR A 119 -2.96 10.92 -13.40
CA THR A 119 -2.12 10.02 -12.64
C THR A 119 -2.94 9.26 -11.62
N GLY A 120 -3.84 9.87 -10.86
CA GLY A 120 -4.41 9.31 -9.63
C GLY A 120 -3.52 9.53 -8.40
N TRP A 121 -2.44 10.30 -8.53
CA TRP A 121 -1.64 10.76 -7.39
C TRP A 121 -2.07 12.15 -6.97
N ASP A 122 -1.95 12.44 -5.67
CA ASP A 122 -2.06 13.81 -5.20
C ASP A 122 -0.99 14.67 -5.86
N ALA A 123 -1.37 15.92 -6.17
CA ALA A 123 -0.56 16.81 -6.98
C ALA A 123 -0.59 18.23 -6.42
N ARG A 124 0.49 18.97 -6.67
CA ARG A 124 0.55 20.40 -6.43
C ARG A 124 1.22 21.12 -7.59
N ALA A 125 0.54 22.13 -8.15
CA ALA A 125 1.12 23.00 -9.16
C ALA A 125 1.83 24.20 -8.52
N VAL A 126 3.07 24.45 -8.93
CA VAL A 126 3.88 25.57 -8.44
C VAL A 126 4.32 26.44 -9.61
N GLU A 127 3.83 27.68 -9.63
CA GLU A 127 4.27 28.70 -10.57
C GLU A 127 5.57 29.37 -10.08
N TYR A 128 6.71 28.94 -10.59
CA TYR A 128 8.00 29.39 -10.04
C TYR A 128 8.29 30.88 -10.26
N PHE A 129 7.64 31.53 -11.22
CA PHE A 129 7.76 32.98 -11.39
C PHE A 129 7.21 33.77 -10.18
N GLN A 130 6.31 33.17 -9.38
CA GLN A 130 5.84 33.75 -8.13
C GLN A 130 6.83 33.59 -6.97
N ARG A 131 7.87 32.76 -7.17
CA ARG A 131 8.96 32.46 -6.23
C ARG A 131 10.28 33.10 -6.63
N LEU A 132 10.26 34.10 -7.51
CA LEU A 132 11.47 34.81 -7.94
C LEU A 132 11.68 36.11 -7.17
N CYS A 133 12.90 36.26 -6.66
CA CYS A 133 13.40 37.57 -6.26
C CYS A 133 13.41 38.51 -7.47
N ALA A 134 12.71 39.64 -7.38
CA ALA A 134 12.64 40.63 -8.45
C ALA A 134 12.68 42.05 -7.86
N THR A 135 13.24 42.99 -8.63
CA THR A 135 13.06 44.41 -8.37
C THR A 135 11.59 44.77 -8.61
N GLN A 136 10.95 45.35 -7.59
CA GLN A 136 9.49 45.53 -7.61
C GLN A 136 9.07 46.75 -8.42
N TYR A 137 7.99 46.61 -9.19
CA TYR A 137 7.37 47.72 -9.90
C TYR A 137 6.60 48.62 -8.91
N MET A 138 6.94 49.91 -8.88
CA MET A 138 6.43 50.82 -7.83
C MET A 138 4.91 50.99 -7.81
N ASN A 139 4.21 50.77 -8.93
CA ASN A 139 2.74 50.84 -8.95
C ASN A 139 2.07 49.56 -8.44
N HIS A 140 2.80 48.45 -8.32
CA HIS A 140 2.28 47.15 -7.88
C HIS A 140 3.28 46.47 -6.93
N PRO A 141 3.52 47.04 -5.73
CA PRO A 141 4.42 46.43 -4.76
C PRO A 141 3.84 45.11 -4.22
N ARG A 142 4.67 44.06 -4.22
CA ARG A 142 4.41 42.75 -3.61
C ARG A 142 5.10 42.70 -2.26
N LEU A 143 4.41 43.18 -1.22
CA LEU A 143 4.97 43.27 0.14
C LEU A 143 5.34 41.90 0.75
N HIS A 144 4.72 40.82 0.29
CA HIS A 144 5.02 39.45 0.71
C HIS A 144 6.25 38.84 -0.01
N ALA A 145 6.72 39.43 -1.12
CA ALA A 145 7.84 38.91 -1.90
C ALA A 145 9.18 39.40 -1.34
N LEU A 146 9.55 38.87 -0.17
CA LEU A 146 10.78 39.21 0.53
C LEU A 146 11.97 38.42 -0.03
N GLN A 147 13.09 39.10 -0.27
CA GLN A 147 14.32 38.46 -0.76
C GLN A 147 14.90 37.47 0.26
N THR A 148 14.81 37.80 1.55
CA THR A 148 15.33 36.99 2.65
C THR A 148 14.18 36.43 3.47
N PRO A 149 14.16 35.11 3.76
CA PRO A 149 13.13 34.54 4.62
C PRO A 149 13.29 35.04 6.07
N ASP A 150 12.17 35.23 6.76
CA ASP A 150 12.16 35.60 8.18
C ASP A 150 12.42 34.36 9.05
N LEU A 151 13.57 34.35 9.74
CA LEU A 151 13.96 33.25 10.62
C LEU A 151 13.02 33.05 11.82
N ARG A 152 12.16 34.03 12.12
CA ARG A 152 11.14 33.92 13.18
C ARG A 152 9.93 33.11 12.73
N GLN A 153 9.69 32.97 11.42
CA GLN A 153 8.56 32.23 10.88
C GLN A 153 8.89 30.75 10.74
N GLY A 154 9.06 30.05 11.87
CA GLY A 154 9.51 28.66 11.90
C GLY A 154 8.71 27.71 11.00
N GLN A 155 7.37 27.84 10.96
CA GLN A 155 6.51 27.00 10.11
C GLN A 155 6.78 27.22 8.61
N ALA A 156 7.02 28.44 8.16
CA ALA A 156 7.36 28.72 6.77
C ALA A 156 8.74 28.15 6.38
N LEU A 157 9.67 28.08 7.34
CA LEU A 157 11.01 27.53 7.13
C LEU A 157 11.00 26.00 7.00
N GLU A 158 10.04 25.30 7.60
CA GLU A 158 9.88 23.84 7.44
C GLU A 158 9.58 23.46 5.98
N TRP A 159 9.01 24.37 5.19
CA TRP A 159 8.65 24.12 3.81
C TRP A 159 9.77 24.39 2.79
N LEU A 160 10.93 24.86 3.22
CA LEU A 160 12.04 25.15 2.31
C LEU A 160 12.45 23.90 1.53
N GLY A 161 12.52 24.02 0.20
CA GLY A 161 12.87 22.92 -0.71
C GLY A 161 11.70 22.04 -1.15
N THR A 162 10.50 22.24 -0.59
CA THR A 162 9.29 21.46 -0.89
C THR A 162 8.35 22.21 -1.86
N ALA A 163 7.28 21.54 -2.31
CA ALA A 163 6.20 22.15 -3.09
C ALA A 163 5.48 23.31 -2.37
N PHE A 164 5.56 23.36 -1.04
CA PHE A 164 4.90 24.37 -0.20
C PHE A 164 5.81 25.54 0.15
N GLU A 165 7.05 25.54 -0.34
CA GLU A 165 8.00 26.62 -0.10
C GLU A 165 7.40 27.97 -0.49
N THR A 166 7.48 28.95 0.41
CA THR A 166 7.06 30.34 0.16
C THR A 166 8.23 31.31 -0.04
N ALA A 167 9.45 30.88 0.29
CA ALA A 167 10.65 31.69 0.14
C ALA A 167 10.96 31.98 -1.33
N GLN A 168 11.54 33.16 -1.57
CA GLN A 168 11.90 33.63 -2.90
C GLN A 168 13.32 33.14 -3.26
N ARG A 169 13.54 32.84 -4.53
CA ARG A 169 14.79 32.30 -5.08
C ARG A 169 15.35 33.20 -6.17
N SER A 170 16.67 33.13 -6.36
CA SER A 170 17.31 33.72 -7.52
C SER A 170 16.90 32.99 -8.81
N VAL A 171 16.94 33.72 -9.92
CA VAL A 171 16.59 33.16 -11.23
C VAL A 171 17.59 32.07 -11.66
N ASP A 172 17.04 30.98 -12.18
CA ASP A 172 17.73 29.88 -12.82
C ASP A 172 17.28 29.78 -14.28
N VAL A 173 18.15 30.18 -15.20
CA VAL A 173 17.81 30.28 -16.62
C VAL A 173 17.66 28.92 -17.33
N ARG A 174 17.92 27.81 -16.64
CA ARG A 174 17.79 26.46 -17.22
C ARG A 174 16.33 26.06 -17.41
N ARG A 175 16.08 25.19 -18.39
CA ARG A 175 14.76 24.65 -18.70
C ARG A 175 14.37 23.59 -17.68
N ILE A 176 13.16 23.69 -17.14
CA ILE A 176 12.66 22.74 -16.14
C ILE A 176 12.47 21.32 -16.67
N GLU A 177 12.18 21.17 -17.96
CA GLU A 177 12.06 19.88 -18.65
C GLU A 177 13.36 19.06 -18.60
N SER A 178 14.51 19.73 -18.43
CA SER A 178 15.82 19.07 -18.28
C SER A 178 16.08 18.57 -16.85
N ALA A 179 15.16 18.81 -15.92
CA ALA A 179 15.27 18.55 -14.48
C ALA A 179 16.47 19.23 -13.77
N ARG A 180 17.16 20.17 -14.44
CA ARG A 180 18.37 20.84 -13.91
C ARG A 180 18.14 22.25 -13.38
N GLY A 181 16.97 22.85 -13.58
CA GLY A 181 16.63 24.16 -13.02
C GLY A 181 15.14 24.34 -12.84
N ARG A 182 14.74 25.06 -11.79
CA ARG A 182 13.33 25.19 -11.37
C ARG A 182 12.85 26.64 -11.43
N HIS A 183 13.57 27.53 -10.75
CA HIS A 183 13.15 28.91 -10.51
C HIS A 183 13.35 29.81 -11.72
N ASN A 184 12.41 29.82 -12.66
CA ASN A 184 12.43 30.69 -13.84
C ASN A 184 11.02 31.17 -14.20
N ILE A 185 10.92 32.25 -14.98
CA ILE A 185 9.64 32.83 -15.41
C ILE A 185 8.75 31.82 -16.17
N PRO A 186 9.23 31.08 -17.18
CA PRO A 186 8.38 30.15 -17.92
C PRO A 186 8.13 28.83 -17.17
N ASN A 187 8.76 28.59 -16.02
CA ASN A 187 8.75 27.27 -15.42
C ASN A 187 7.57 27.08 -14.46
N VAL A 188 6.87 25.97 -14.61
CA VAL A 188 5.84 25.46 -13.69
C VAL A 188 6.25 24.08 -13.21
N GLY A 189 6.21 23.84 -11.91
CA GLY A 189 6.47 22.53 -11.31
C GLY A 189 5.17 21.82 -10.98
N LEU A 190 5.08 20.54 -11.32
CA LEU A 190 4.05 19.63 -10.84
C LEU A 190 4.71 18.66 -9.88
N HIS A 191 4.35 18.79 -8.61
CA HIS A 191 4.83 17.94 -7.54
C HIS A 191 3.79 16.85 -7.32
N LEU A 192 4.18 15.58 -7.46
CA LEU A 192 3.30 14.41 -7.37
C LEU A 192 3.68 13.56 -6.16
N TRP A 193 2.69 13.15 -5.38
CA TRP A 193 2.88 12.28 -4.23
C TRP A 193 2.63 10.83 -4.63
N ARG A 194 3.70 10.05 -4.74
CA ARG A 194 3.61 8.59 -4.95
C ARG A 194 3.37 7.82 -3.65
N ILE A 195 3.55 8.50 -2.52
CA ILE A 195 3.24 7.99 -1.20
C ILE A 195 1.76 8.28 -0.91
N GLN A 196 1.06 7.30 -0.36
CA GLN A 196 -0.31 7.41 0.13
C GLN A 196 -0.32 7.27 1.66
N ALA A 197 -1.38 7.75 2.29
CA ALA A 197 -1.59 7.66 3.73
C ALA A 197 -2.44 6.41 4.06
N TYR A 198 -1.78 5.33 4.48
CA TYR A 198 -2.43 4.08 4.87
C TYR A 198 -2.94 4.16 6.30
N PRO A 199 -4.22 3.85 6.56
CA PRO A 199 -4.78 3.93 7.90
C PRO A 199 -4.19 2.87 8.83
N ARG A 200 -4.19 3.19 10.13
CA ARG A 200 -3.93 2.30 11.26
C ARG A 200 -5.01 2.57 12.28
N SER A 201 -6.15 1.91 12.16
CA SER A 201 -7.33 2.17 12.99
C SER A 201 -7.21 1.47 14.34
N GLN A 202 -7.27 2.24 15.43
CA GLN A 202 -7.15 1.77 16.82
C GLN A 202 -6.00 0.76 17.03
N ALA A 203 -4.85 1.00 16.39
CA ALA A 203 -3.71 0.11 16.49
C ALA A 203 -3.09 0.17 17.89
N PRO A 204 -2.72 -0.98 18.49
CA PRO A 204 -2.11 -1.02 19.81
C PRO A 204 -0.71 -0.39 19.80
N CYS A 205 -0.44 0.48 20.76
CA CYS A 205 0.83 1.16 20.94
C CYS A 205 1.74 0.33 21.85
N LEU A 206 2.98 0.10 21.42
CA LEU A 206 3.92 -0.72 22.18
C LEU A 206 4.51 0.07 23.35
N ARG A 207 4.47 -0.52 24.55
CA ARG A 207 5.08 0.05 25.75
C ARG A 207 6.61 0.08 25.64
N ALA A 208 7.19 1.27 25.71
CA ALA A 208 8.64 1.49 25.73
C ALA A 208 9.20 1.72 27.15
N GLY A 209 8.34 2.05 28.10
CA GLY A 209 8.68 2.21 29.52
C GLY A 209 7.45 2.67 30.32
N PRO A 210 7.61 2.96 31.62
CA PRO A 210 6.51 3.49 32.42
C PRO A 210 5.95 4.75 31.77
N ARG A 211 4.66 4.73 31.39
CA ARG A 211 3.95 5.85 30.77
C ARG A 211 4.53 6.34 29.43
N ARG A 212 5.30 5.51 28.74
CA ARG A 212 5.94 5.82 27.45
C ARG A 212 5.64 4.73 26.44
N TYR A 213 5.06 5.11 25.31
CA TYR A 213 4.53 4.21 24.30
C TYR A 213 4.96 4.65 22.91
N ARG A 214 5.04 3.70 21.97
CA ARG A 214 5.36 3.92 20.56
C ARG A 214 4.15 3.51 19.73
N ALA A 215 3.79 4.32 18.75
CA ALA A 215 2.67 4.09 17.84
C ALA A 215 2.87 2.83 16.98
N SER A 216 4.11 2.51 16.64
CA SER A 216 4.46 1.30 15.88
C SER A 216 4.25 0.04 16.71
N PRO A 217 3.44 -0.93 16.26
CA PRO A 217 3.33 -2.24 16.91
C PRO A 217 4.63 -3.07 16.86
N LEU A 218 5.56 -2.69 15.97
CA LEU A 218 6.91 -3.24 15.87
C LEU A 218 7.92 -2.52 16.76
N GLY A 219 7.52 -1.47 17.49
CA GLY A 219 8.36 -0.81 18.50
C GLY A 219 9.44 0.14 17.99
N HIS A 220 9.47 0.46 16.70
CA HIS A 220 10.42 1.43 16.13
C HIS A 220 9.83 2.84 16.01
N ASP A 221 10.68 3.85 15.96
CA ASP A 221 10.27 5.22 15.64
C ASP A 221 9.83 5.34 14.18
N LEU A 222 8.71 6.01 13.95
CA LEU A 222 8.19 6.30 12.61
C LEU A 222 7.41 7.62 12.60
N ALA A 223 7.35 8.26 11.44
CA ALA A 223 6.58 9.49 11.27
C ALA A 223 5.10 9.18 11.00
N LEU A 224 4.21 9.92 11.66
CA LEU A 224 2.76 9.88 11.45
C LEU A 224 2.39 10.79 10.27
N TYR A 225 1.51 10.31 9.40
CA TYR A 225 1.11 11.00 8.18
C TYR A 225 -0.24 11.71 8.33
N ASN A 226 -0.39 12.79 7.56
CA ASN A 226 -1.67 13.46 7.38
C ASN A 226 -2.60 12.59 6.52
N LYS A 227 -3.86 12.45 6.92
CA LYS A 227 -4.92 11.98 6.03
C LYS A 227 -5.32 13.13 5.10
N PRO A 228 -5.12 13.01 3.77
CA PRO A 228 -5.47 14.06 2.83
C PRO A 228 -6.95 14.40 2.91
N GLN A 229 -7.26 15.70 2.94
CA GLN A 229 -8.63 16.18 2.73
C GLN A 229 -8.89 16.33 1.24
N VAL A 230 -9.99 15.73 0.77
CA VAL A 230 -10.43 15.80 -0.61
C VAL A 230 -10.74 17.25 -0.97
N GLU A 231 -10.33 17.68 -2.17
CA GLU A 231 -10.69 18.96 -2.72
C GLU A 231 -11.99 18.83 -3.51
N ASP A 232 -13.04 19.54 -3.09
CA ASP A 232 -14.37 19.43 -3.72
C ASP A 232 -14.52 20.31 -4.99
N ASP A 233 -13.59 21.24 -5.24
CA ASP A 233 -13.58 22.10 -6.44
C ASP A 233 -12.16 22.52 -6.84
N ILE A 234 -11.98 22.78 -8.14
CA ILE A 234 -10.76 23.26 -8.82
C ILE A 234 -10.49 24.76 -8.53
N GLY A 235 -11.07 25.27 -7.44
CA GLY A 235 -11.04 26.68 -7.06
C GLY A 235 -9.76 27.10 -6.34
N HIS A 236 -9.00 26.15 -5.81
CA HIS A 236 -7.74 26.40 -5.10
C HIS A 236 -6.66 25.38 -5.47
N LEU A 237 -5.44 25.62 -4.98
CA LEU A 237 -4.33 24.69 -5.11
C LEU A 237 -4.18 23.91 -3.81
N ALA A 238 -3.88 22.62 -3.92
CA ALA A 238 -3.67 21.71 -2.80
C ALA A 238 -2.76 22.31 -1.72
N GLU A 239 -3.28 22.50 -0.52
CA GLU A 239 -2.52 22.88 0.66
C GLU A 239 -1.88 21.64 1.32
N PRO A 240 -1.00 21.79 2.31
CA PRO A 240 -0.42 20.64 3.01
C PRO A 240 -1.47 19.67 3.58
N ASP A 241 -2.68 20.15 3.88
CA ASP A 241 -3.80 19.37 4.41
C ASP A 241 -4.43 18.45 3.34
N ASN A 242 -4.22 18.74 2.05
CA ASN A 242 -4.77 17.99 0.91
C ASN A 242 -3.82 16.92 0.37
N VAL A 243 -2.66 16.70 1.00
CA VAL A 243 -1.66 15.73 0.52
C VAL A 243 -1.16 14.81 1.64
N PRO A 244 -0.69 13.59 1.30
CA PRO A 244 -0.19 12.62 2.27
C PRO A 244 1.25 12.98 2.66
N TRP A 245 1.38 13.95 3.56
CA TRP A 245 2.67 14.43 4.07
C TRP A 245 2.87 14.05 5.54
N PRO A 246 4.12 13.80 5.99
CA PRO A 246 4.44 13.68 7.40
C PRO A 246 3.94 14.88 8.21
N LEU A 247 3.32 14.61 9.36
CA LEU A 247 2.90 15.65 10.30
C LEU A 247 4.14 16.18 11.04
N SER A 248 4.49 17.44 10.80
CA SER A 248 5.52 18.11 11.61
C SER A 248 4.97 18.49 12.98
N ARG A 249 5.87 18.61 13.97
CA ARG A 249 5.50 19.02 15.33
C ARG A 249 4.77 20.37 15.34
N ARG A 250 5.35 21.39 14.70
CA ARG A 250 4.78 22.75 14.67
C ARG A 250 3.45 22.82 13.95
N ARG A 251 3.31 22.11 12.83
CA ARG A 251 2.06 22.09 12.05
C ARG A 251 0.95 21.42 12.85
N LEU A 252 1.24 20.25 13.43
CA LEU A 252 0.25 19.52 14.21
C LEU A 252 -0.14 20.28 15.48
N GLU A 253 0.80 20.97 16.13
CA GLU A 253 0.50 21.87 17.26
C GLU A 253 -0.42 23.03 16.85
N ALA A 254 -0.06 23.77 15.78
CA ALA A 254 -0.81 24.95 15.34
C ALA A 254 -2.20 24.64 14.79
N HIS A 255 -2.40 23.44 14.24
CA HIS A 255 -3.64 23.03 13.57
C HIS A 255 -4.20 21.72 14.14
N LEU A 256 -3.99 21.46 15.44
CA LEU A 256 -4.41 20.21 16.09
C LEU A 256 -5.88 19.88 15.86
N ALA A 257 -6.73 20.91 15.86
CA ALA A 257 -8.16 20.83 15.55
C ALA A 257 -8.48 20.12 14.22
N ARG A 258 -7.66 20.34 13.19
CA ARG A 258 -7.88 19.77 11.85
C ARG A 258 -7.47 18.32 11.75
N HIS A 259 -6.56 17.87 12.61
CA HIS A 259 -5.91 16.56 12.50
C HIS A 259 -6.32 15.59 13.61
N TYR A 260 -6.87 16.07 14.73
CA TYR A 260 -7.20 15.24 15.90
C TYR A 260 -8.71 15.07 16.10
N GLY A 261 -9.12 13.84 16.37
CA GLY A 261 -10.51 13.38 16.22
C GLY A 261 -11.50 13.59 17.36
N VAL A 262 -11.11 14.21 18.47
CA VAL A 262 -11.99 14.33 19.65
C VAL A 262 -12.43 15.77 19.87
N ARG A 263 -13.74 15.92 20.08
CA ARG A 263 -14.44 17.17 20.39
C ARG A 263 -14.31 17.46 21.88
N ALA A 264 -14.30 18.75 22.25
CA ALA A 264 -14.35 19.19 23.65
C ALA A 264 -15.64 18.74 24.41
N ASN A 265 -16.69 18.32 23.68
CA ASN A 265 -17.86 17.62 24.21
C ASN A 265 -18.65 16.93 23.07
N ALA A 266 -19.54 15.99 23.42
CA ALA A 266 -20.34 15.22 22.46
C ALA A 266 -21.21 16.06 21.50
N THR A 267 -21.53 17.31 21.87
CA THR A 267 -22.42 18.21 21.12
C THR A 267 -21.72 19.21 20.19
N ALA A 268 -20.40 19.40 20.29
CA ALA A 268 -19.66 20.29 19.41
C ALA A 268 -19.57 19.73 17.98
N ALA A 269 -19.35 20.54 16.94
CA ALA A 269 -19.11 20.02 15.60
C ALA A 269 -17.73 19.33 15.51
N LEU A 270 -17.57 18.35 14.62
CA LEU A 270 -16.25 17.80 14.27
C LEU A 270 -15.58 18.83 13.35
N ASP A 271 -14.43 19.38 13.75
CA ASP A 271 -13.64 20.28 12.89
C ASP A 271 -13.16 19.56 11.62
N ASN A 272 -12.93 18.24 11.71
CA ASN A 272 -12.68 17.34 10.59
C ASN A 272 -13.41 16.01 10.84
N PRO A 273 -14.38 15.59 9.99
CA PRO A 273 -15.12 14.33 10.17
C PRO A 273 -14.25 13.06 10.02
N ALA A 274 -13.06 13.18 9.42
CA ALA A 274 -12.11 12.11 9.20
C ALA A 274 -10.71 12.52 9.69
N PRO A 275 -10.47 12.55 11.01
CA PRO A 275 -9.22 13.00 11.60
C PRO A 275 -8.03 12.09 11.26
N SER A 276 -6.83 12.66 11.19
CA SER A 276 -5.58 11.91 11.00
C SER A 276 -5.18 11.12 12.24
N LEU A 277 -5.55 11.59 13.44
CA LEU A 277 -5.09 11.08 14.73
C LEU A 277 -6.23 10.97 15.75
N ARG A 278 -6.21 9.90 16.56
CA ARG A 278 -7.04 9.79 17.77
C ARG A 278 -6.40 8.82 18.76
N LEU A 279 -6.36 9.17 20.05
CA LEU A 279 -5.74 8.38 21.11
C LEU A 279 -6.82 7.81 22.04
N TRP A 280 -6.64 6.56 22.45
CA TRP A 280 -7.42 5.92 23.51
C TRP A 280 -6.49 5.33 24.56
N VAL A 281 -6.92 5.40 25.82
CA VAL A 281 -6.25 4.79 26.96
C VAL A 281 -7.30 4.00 27.73
N ASP A 282 -7.08 2.70 27.89
CA ASP A 282 -8.04 1.76 28.51
C ASP A 282 -9.47 1.88 27.94
N GLY A 283 -9.57 2.00 26.60
CA GLY A 283 -10.84 2.16 25.88
C GLY A 283 -11.47 3.56 25.94
N VAL A 284 -10.90 4.49 26.71
CA VAL A 284 -11.40 5.86 26.82
C VAL A 284 -10.72 6.77 25.79
N PRO A 285 -11.46 7.41 24.87
CA PRO A 285 -10.88 8.38 23.94
C PRO A 285 -10.39 9.62 24.70
N ILE A 286 -9.16 10.05 24.42
CA ILE A 286 -8.57 11.25 25.03
C ILE A 286 -9.02 12.50 24.29
N GLU A 287 -9.41 13.53 25.04
CA GLU A 287 -9.88 14.80 24.46
C GLU A 287 -8.72 15.63 23.90
N ARG A 288 -8.99 16.37 22.83
CA ARG A 288 -7.98 17.20 22.15
C ARG A 288 -7.32 18.19 23.10
N GLU A 289 -8.09 18.77 24.01
CA GLU A 289 -7.63 19.75 25.00
C GLU A 289 -6.61 19.16 25.99
N GLN A 290 -6.54 17.83 26.09
CA GLN A 290 -5.56 17.10 26.90
C GLN A 290 -4.32 16.71 26.08
N ILE A 291 -4.27 16.99 24.78
CA ILE A 291 -3.14 16.63 23.92
C ILE A 291 -2.17 17.80 23.78
N CYS A 292 -0.89 17.52 24.02
CA CYS A 292 0.22 18.41 23.72
C CYS A 292 1.12 17.78 22.64
N ILE A 293 1.57 18.59 21.69
CA ILE A 293 2.50 18.15 20.65
C ILE A 293 3.89 18.65 21.02
N CYS A 294 4.84 17.75 21.21
CA CYS A 294 6.19 18.12 21.60
C CYS A 294 7.24 17.13 21.07
N HIS A 295 8.51 17.43 21.34
CA HIS A 295 9.63 16.55 21.01
C HIS A 295 9.82 15.51 22.11
N LEU A 296 9.66 14.22 21.80
CA LEU A 296 9.83 13.11 22.74
C LEU A 296 11.09 12.28 22.42
N GLY A 297 12.14 12.92 21.91
CA GLY A 297 13.43 12.28 21.64
C GLY A 297 14.11 11.81 22.92
N ASP A 298 15.16 11.00 22.77
CA ASP A 298 15.87 10.42 23.91
C ASP A 298 16.57 11.51 24.75
N ASP A 299 16.37 11.45 26.06
CA ASP A 299 17.01 12.32 27.06
C ASP A 299 17.47 11.46 28.26
N GLY A 300 18.73 11.07 28.23
CA GLY A 300 19.29 10.09 29.17
C GLY A 300 18.54 8.74 29.10
N ALA A 301 17.98 8.30 30.23
CA ALA A 301 17.17 7.07 30.31
C ALA A 301 15.66 7.31 30.07
N GLY A 302 15.29 8.55 29.75
CA GLY A 302 13.91 8.96 29.50
C GLY A 302 13.73 9.59 28.13
N TRP A 303 12.58 10.25 27.97
CA TRP A 303 12.29 11.07 26.80
C TRP A 303 12.24 12.52 27.23
N ALA A 304 12.69 13.42 26.36
CA ALA A 304 12.55 14.84 26.54
C ALA A 304 11.06 15.21 26.64
N HIS A 305 10.76 16.29 27.37
CA HIS A 305 9.42 16.89 27.45
C HIS A 305 8.30 15.90 27.82
N THR A 306 8.60 14.88 28.64
CA THR A 306 7.55 14.05 29.25
C THR A 306 6.63 14.94 30.09
N PRO A 307 5.29 14.75 29.98
CA PRO A 307 4.34 15.67 30.58
C PRO A 307 4.34 15.59 32.12
N PRO A 308 4.04 16.71 32.81
CA PRO A 308 3.86 16.72 34.25
C PRO A 308 2.54 16.04 34.66
N ALA A 309 2.27 15.99 35.97
CA ALA A 309 1.05 15.43 36.55
C ALA A 309 -0.12 16.43 36.46
N ASP A 310 -0.52 16.80 35.25
CA ASP A 310 -1.59 17.79 34.98
C ASP A 310 -2.69 17.27 34.04
N GLY A 311 -2.69 15.96 33.75
CA GLY A 311 -3.64 15.34 32.83
C GLY A 311 -3.31 15.51 31.34
N THR A 312 -2.14 16.06 30.99
CA THR A 312 -1.71 16.24 29.59
C THR A 312 -1.01 15.00 29.03
N TYR A 313 -1.40 14.60 27.82
CA TYR A 313 -0.76 13.55 27.03
C TYR A 313 0.10 14.19 25.95
N ALA A 314 1.35 13.74 25.82
CA ALA A 314 2.27 14.25 24.81
C ALA A 314 2.36 13.30 23.61
N ILE A 315 2.32 13.84 22.38
CA ILE A 315 2.52 13.09 21.13
C ILE A 315 3.63 13.76 20.31
N ASP A 316 4.62 12.98 19.89
CA ASP A 316 5.62 13.40 18.89
C ASP A 316 5.31 12.75 17.54
N PRO A 317 4.75 13.49 16.55
CA PRO A 317 4.36 12.92 15.27
C PRO A 317 5.53 12.51 14.38
N LEU A 318 6.76 13.01 14.63
CA LEU A 318 7.92 12.65 13.82
C LEU A 318 8.57 11.33 14.28
N LEU A 319 8.46 11.03 15.56
CA LEU A 319 8.99 9.79 16.15
C LEU A 319 7.88 8.75 16.39
N GLY A 320 6.61 9.14 16.37
CA GLY A 320 5.50 8.25 16.69
C GLY A 320 5.53 7.84 18.17
N ARG A 321 5.99 8.73 19.05
CA ARG A 321 6.12 8.50 20.50
C ARG A 321 4.96 9.16 21.24
N ILE A 322 4.51 8.51 22.31
CA ILE A 322 3.39 8.95 23.15
C ILE A 322 3.82 8.86 24.62
N ALA A 323 3.67 9.95 25.37
CA ALA A 323 3.92 9.97 26.80
C ALA A 323 2.65 10.35 27.57
N LEU A 324 2.31 9.57 28.60
CA LEU A 324 1.15 9.80 29.47
C LEU A 324 1.50 10.74 30.64
N PRO A 325 0.49 11.37 31.28
CA PRO A 325 0.67 12.29 32.41
C PRO A 325 1.54 11.75 33.56
N GLY A 326 2.15 12.69 34.29
CA GLY A 326 3.05 12.45 35.43
C GLY A 326 2.45 11.68 36.61
N ASP A 327 1.13 11.53 36.65
CA ASP A 327 0.33 10.86 37.68
C ASP A 327 -0.62 9.79 37.11
N ALA A 328 -0.62 9.59 35.79
CA ALA A 328 -1.47 8.60 35.16
C ALA A 328 -1.11 7.19 35.69
N PRO A 329 -2.11 6.34 36.00
CA PRO A 329 -1.88 4.94 36.27
C PRO A 329 -1.23 4.27 35.05
N ASP A 330 -0.60 3.11 35.25
CA ASP A 330 -0.06 2.33 34.14
C ASP A 330 -1.23 1.66 33.41
N PRO A 331 -1.59 2.10 32.19
CA PRO A 331 -2.76 1.58 31.50
C PRO A 331 -2.51 0.17 31.00
N ALA A 332 -3.57 -0.62 30.93
CA ALA A 332 -3.54 -1.95 30.33
C ALA A 332 -3.39 -1.87 28.82
N ASP A 333 -4.03 -0.87 28.20
CA ASP A 333 -4.00 -0.68 26.75
C ASP A 333 -3.92 0.79 26.33
N VAL A 334 -3.15 1.05 25.29
CA VAL A 334 -3.02 2.36 24.64
C VAL A 334 -3.15 2.14 23.15
N GLN A 335 -4.14 2.76 22.53
CA GLN A 335 -4.42 2.60 21.11
C GLN A 335 -4.36 3.95 20.40
N LEU A 336 -3.87 3.94 19.17
CA LEU A 336 -3.81 5.13 18.33
C LEU A 336 -4.44 4.81 16.97
N THR A 337 -5.35 5.68 16.53
CA THR A 337 -5.69 5.78 15.11
C THR A 337 -4.70 6.75 14.48
N TRP A 338 -3.97 6.33 13.45
CA TRP A 338 -2.99 7.14 12.75
C TRP A 338 -2.84 6.68 11.30
N HIS A 339 -1.99 7.36 10.51
CA HIS A 339 -1.70 6.94 9.13
C HIS A 339 -0.19 6.79 8.91
N GLU A 340 0.21 5.75 8.19
CA GLU A 340 1.58 5.55 7.73
C GLU A 340 1.71 5.93 6.26
N GLY A 341 2.87 6.47 5.86
CA GLY A 341 3.16 6.69 4.45
C GLY A 341 3.64 5.41 3.80
N PHE A 342 3.05 4.99 2.68
CA PHE A 342 3.57 3.88 1.86
C PHE A 342 3.17 4.01 0.39
N SER A 343 3.75 3.20 -0.51
CA SER A 343 3.61 3.41 -1.96
C SER A 343 2.52 2.59 -2.66
N ALA A 344 2.08 1.46 -2.08
CA ALA A 344 1.12 0.55 -2.73
C ALA A 344 0.44 -0.39 -1.73
N ASP A 345 -0.63 -1.00 -2.20
CA ASP A 345 -1.42 -2.04 -1.53
C ASP A 345 -0.67 -3.38 -1.55
N ILE A 346 0.41 -3.45 -0.76
CA ILE A 346 1.31 -4.60 -0.66
C ILE A 346 1.69 -4.87 0.80
N GLY A 347 1.85 -6.16 1.15
CA GLY A 347 2.09 -6.62 2.52
C GLY A 347 0.82 -6.57 3.38
N GLY A 348 0.91 -6.90 4.66
CA GLY A 348 -0.27 -7.00 5.53
C GLY A 348 -0.81 -5.63 5.95
N GLY A 349 -1.34 -4.81 5.04
CA GLY A 349 -1.79 -3.43 5.27
C GLY A 349 -3.28 -3.31 5.59
N GLU A 350 -3.75 -2.12 5.96
CA GLU A 350 -5.18 -1.82 6.20
C GLU A 350 -5.79 -1.18 4.95
N TYR A 351 -6.07 -1.99 3.94
CA TYR A 351 -6.61 -1.55 2.64
C TYR A 351 -7.56 -2.59 2.06
N GLU A 352 -8.29 -2.22 1.01
CA GLU A 352 -9.29 -3.08 0.39
C GLU A 352 -8.67 -4.28 -0.32
N ARG A 353 -9.14 -5.48 0.03
CA ARG A 353 -8.68 -6.76 -0.51
C ARG A 353 -9.83 -7.72 -0.83
N GLY A 354 -11.09 -7.27 -0.82
CA GLY A 354 -12.25 -8.14 -0.99
C GLY A 354 -12.22 -8.99 -2.27
N ALA A 355 -11.64 -8.46 -3.35
CA ALA A 355 -11.47 -9.21 -4.60
C ALA A 355 -10.44 -10.34 -4.52
N ASP A 356 -9.45 -10.21 -3.62
CA ASP A 356 -8.35 -11.16 -3.43
C ASP A 356 -8.60 -12.12 -2.26
N LEU A 357 -9.71 -11.97 -1.53
CA LEU A 357 -10.10 -12.86 -0.44
C LEU A 357 -10.82 -14.11 -0.98
N PRO A 358 -10.29 -15.33 -0.72
CA PRO A 358 -10.96 -16.55 -1.11
C PRO A 358 -12.35 -16.67 -0.45
N VAL A 359 -13.35 -17.03 -1.26
CA VAL A 359 -14.67 -17.40 -0.74
C VAL A 359 -14.52 -18.71 0.03
N VAL A 360 -14.98 -18.74 1.28
CA VAL A 360 -14.95 -19.94 2.12
C VAL A 360 -15.83 -21.01 1.49
N PRO A 361 -15.30 -22.19 1.10
CA PRO A 361 -16.10 -23.26 0.54
C PRO A 361 -17.19 -23.74 1.52
N ALA A 362 -18.35 -24.10 0.99
CA ALA A 362 -19.44 -24.65 1.80
C ALA A 362 -18.97 -25.90 2.57
N GLY A 363 -19.11 -25.89 3.89
CA GLY A 363 -18.72 -27.00 4.77
C GLY A 363 -17.36 -26.86 5.44
N ARG A 364 -16.54 -25.85 5.11
CA ARG A 364 -15.33 -25.52 5.89
C ARG A 364 -15.67 -24.66 7.11
N ALA A 365 -15.00 -24.93 8.22
CA ALA A 365 -15.12 -24.11 9.42
C ALA A 365 -14.51 -22.72 9.19
N LEU A 366 -15.18 -21.68 9.67
CA LEU A 366 -14.66 -20.32 9.78
C LEU A 366 -14.70 -19.96 11.26
N VAL A 367 -13.54 -19.70 11.86
CA VAL A 367 -13.40 -19.30 13.26
C VAL A 367 -12.79 -17.90 13.31
N ARG A 368 -13.45 -16.98 13.98
CA ARG A 368 -13.02 -15.57 14.10
C ARG A 368 -12.22 -15.31 15.36
N VAL A 369 -11.17 -14.51 15.23
CA VAL A 369 -10.32 -14.07 16.34
C VAL A 369 -10.35 -12.54 16.40
N PRO A 370 -10.69 -11.92 17.55
CA PRO A 370 -10.93 -12.52 18.86
C PRO A 370 -12.38 -12.97 19.15
N ASP A 371 -13.29 -12.88 18.18
CA ASP A 371 -14.76 -13.00 18.41
C ASP A 371 -15.23 -14.39 18.85
N ASP A 372 -14.81 -15.45 18.16
CA ASP A 372 -15.18 -16.84 18.47
C ASP A 372 -14.16 -17.48 19.42
N GLN A 373 -12.88 -17.16 19.23
CA GLN A 373 -11.77 -17.62 20.06
C GLN A 373 -10.82 -16.47 20.41
N PRO A 374 -10.27 -16.44 21.65
CA PRO A 374 -9.44 -15.33 22.11
C PRO A 374 -8.02 -15.31 21.51
N SER A 375 -7.58 -16.41 20.87
CA SER A 375 -6.23 -16.53 20.32
C SER A 375 -6.21 -17.32 19.02
N ILE A 376 -5.19 -17.07 18.20
CA ILE A 376 -5.02 -17.76 16.91
C ILE A 376 -4.77 -19.25 17.14
N SER A 377 -3.99 -19.60 18.18
CA SER A 377 -3.72 -21.00 18.52
C SER A 377 -4.98 -21.77 18.94
N ALA A 378 -5.91 -21.11 19.64
CA ALA A 378 -7.19 -21.71 20.02
C ALA A 378 -8.07 -21.95 18.79
N ALA A 379 -8.14 -20.97 17.87
CA ALA A 379 -8.84 -21.12 16.61
C ALA A 379 -8.27 -22.23 15.72
N LEU A 380 -6.93 -22.35 15.64
CA LEU A 380 -6.25 -23.43 14.92
C LEU A 380 -6.59 -24.83 15.50
N THR A 381 -6.76 -24.92 16.82
CA THR A 381 -7.16 -26.17 17.49
C THR A 381 -8.59 -26.54 17.14
N GLU A 382 -9.49 -25.55 17.03
CA GLU A 382 -10.90 -25.76 16.72
C GLU A 382 -11.14 -26.23 15.28
N ILE A 383 -10.44 -25.63 14.29
CA ILE A 383 -10.58 -26.06 12.89
C ILE A 383 -9.97 -27.44 12.61
N ALA A 384 -9.20 -28.00 13.55
CA ALA A 384 -8.62 -29.35 13.51
C ALA A 384 -7.90 -29.69 12.18
N GLY A 385 -7.26 -28.69 11.56
CA GLY A 385 -6.43 -28.83 10.36
C GLY A 385 -7.13 -28.75 9.00
N ASP A 386 -8.41 -28.35 8.94
CA ASP A 386 -9.10 -27.93 7.71
C ASP A 386 -10.13 -26.83 8.01
N GLY A 387 -9.87 -25.60 7.56
CA GLY A 387 -10.72 -24.46 7.85
C GLY A 387 -10.02 -23.10 7.72
N VAL A 388 -10.73 -22.04 8.09
CA VAL A 388 -10.29 -20.65 7.98
C VAL A 388 -10.28 -20.02 9.38
N VAL A 389 -9.16 -19.43 9.75
CA VAL A 389 -9.01 -18.54 10.91
C VAL A 389 -9.00 -17.10 10.40
N GLU A 390 -10.02 -16.33 10.76
CA GLU A 390 -10.18 -14.93 10.33
C GLU A 390 -9.94 -13.99 11.50
N ILE A 391 -8.89 -13.16 11.41
CA ILE A 391 -8.60 -12.13 12.40
C ILE A 391 -9.38 -10.87 12.04
N THR A 392 -10.32 -10.48 12.89
CA THR A 392 -11.32 -9.44 12.61
C THR A 392 -10.89 -8.03 13.05
N ASP A 393 -9.80 -7.92 13.82
CA ASP A 393 -9.31 -6.67 14.39
C ASP A 393 -7.89 -6.28 13.91
N ASN A 394 -7.41 -5.13 14.41
CA ASN A 394 -6.05 -4.61 14.18
C ASN A 394 -5.11 -4.94 15.35
N GLY A 395 -5.40 -6.02 16.07
CA GLY A 395 -4.73 -6.41 17.31
C GLY A 395 -3.26 -6.79 17.14
N ARG A 396 -2.57 -6.91 18.27
CA ARG A 396 -1.19 -7.41 18.36
C ARG A 396 -1.17 -8.73 19.12
N TYR A 397 -0.87 -9.81 18.42
CA TYR A 397 -0.92 -11.18 18.91
C TYR A 397 0.49 -11.67 19.21
N GLU A 398 0.75 -12.08 20.46
CA GLU A 398 2.02 -12.66 20.90
C GLU A 398 1.84 -14.15 21.21
N GLU A 399 2.21 -15.02 20.27
CA GLU A 399 1.95 -16.47 20.36
C GLU A 399 3.10 -17.29 19.76
N ALA A 400 3.02 -18.62 19.90
CA ALA A 400 3.74 -19.56 19.06
C ALA A 400 2.71 -20.33 18.25
N LEU A 401 2.86 -20.34 16.92
CA LEU A 401 1.90 -20.99 16.03
C LEU A 401 2.50 -22.27 15.46
N ASP A 402 1.77 -23.36 15.63
CA ASP A 402 2.04 -24.64 14.97
C ASP A 402 0.82 -25.02 14.14
N ILE A 403 0.94 -24.83 12.83
CA ILE A 403 -0.14 -25.05 11.86
C ILE A 403 -0.01 -26.48 11.35
N GLN A 404 -1.02 -27.31 11.68
CA GLN A 404 -1.11 -28.69 11.25
C GLN A 404 -2.25 -28.84 10.25
N VAL A 405 -1.98 -29.30 9.04
CA VAL A 405 -2.98 -29.47 7.98
C VAL A 405 -3.25 -30.95 7.71
N VAL A 406 -4.52 -31.36 7.72
CA VAL A 406 -4.93 -32.74 7.45
C VAL A 406 -4.80 -33.09 5.95
N ALA A 407 -4.88 -34.39 5.63
CA ALA A 407 -4.79 -34.85 4.25
C ALA A 407 -5.98 -34.29 3.44
N ASP A 408 -5.71 -33.84 2.21
CA ASP A 408 -6.69 -33.16 1.33
C ASP A 408 -7.31 -31.86 1.91
N GLY A 409 -6.87 -31.43 3.10
CA GLY A 409 -7.37 -30.25 3.80
C GLY A 409 -6.61 -28.98 3.44
N ALA A 410 -7.18 -27.83 3.82
CA ALA A 410 -6.44 -26.57 3.78
C ALA A 410 -6.70 -25.73 5.03
N VAL A 411 -5.64 -25.13 5.56
CA VAL A 411 -5.73 -24.12 6.63
C VAL A 411 -5.43 -22.75 6.04
N GLU A 412 -6.35 -21.82 6.21
CA GLU A 412 -6.15 -20.41 5.88
C GLU A 412 -6.11 -19.58 7.16
N ILE A 413 -5.09 -18.74 7.33
CA ILE A 413 -5.09 -17.67 8.34
C ILE A 413 -5.14 -16.35 7.59
N ARG A 414 -6.20 -15.59 7.79
CA ARG A 414 -6.42 -14.33 7.08
C ARG A 414 -6.80 -13.19 7.99
N ALA A 415 -6.39 -11.99 7.65
CA ALA A 415 -6.99 -10.78 8.17
C ALA A 415 -8.33 -10.51 7.46
N SER A 416 -9.33 -10.04 8.19
CA SER A 416 -10.55 -9.51 7.57
C SER A 416 -10.21 -8.36 6.62
N ASN A 417 -11.10 -8.14 5.66
CA ASN A 417 -10.96 -7.05 4.72
C ASN A 417 -10.83 -5.71 5.44
N GLY A 418 -9.86 -4.88 5.05
CA GLY A 418 -9.60 -3.61 5.73
C GLY A 418 -9.02 -3.73 7.14
N SER A 419 -8.46 -4.88 7.54
CA SER A 419 -7.75 -5.06 8.82
C SER A 419 -6.26 -5.40 8.61
N ARG A 420 -5.44 -5.04 9.61
CA ARG A 420 -3.98 -5.22 9.70
C ARG A 420 -3.57 -5.77 11.08
N PRO A 421 -3.74 -7.07 11.33
CA PRO A 421 -3.24 -7.70 12.54
C PRO A 421 -1.71 -7.81 12.55
N THR A 422 -1.11 -7.64 13.72
CA THR A 422 0.33 -7.78 13.95
C THR A 422 0.63 -9.03 14.78
N LEU A 423 1.28 -10.01 14.18
CA LEU A 423 1.67 -11.27 14.82
C LEU A 423 3.15 -11.18 15.21
N VAL A 424 3.43 -11.14 16.51
CA VAL A 424 4.79 -11.20 17.07
C VAL A 424 5.01 -12.59 17.63
N LEU A 425 5.59 -13.45 16.79
CA LEU A 425 5.65 -14.88 17.05
C LEU A 425 6.98 -15.27 17.68
N SER A 426 6.92 -16.18 18.66
CA SER A 426 8.12 -16.85 19.18
C SER A 426 8.51 -18.08 18.37
N GLY A 427 7.60 -18.59 17.54
CA GLY A 427 7.81 -19.65 16.56
C GLY A 427 6.63 -19.74 15.59
N LEU A 428 6.89 -20.10 14.33
CA LEU A 428 5.90 -20.35 13.30
C LEU A 428 6.29 -21.58 12.50
N SER A 429 5.65 -22.70 12.79
CA SER A 429 5.86 -24.00 12.12
C SER A 429 4.62 -24.38 11.33
N ILE A 430 4.82 -24.93 10.12
CA ILE A 430 3.76 -25.44 9.27
C ILE A 430 4.11 -26.86 8.85
N ALA A 431 3.24 -27.81 9.20
CA ALA A 431 3.31 -29.17 8.72
C ALA A 431 1.95 -29.61 8.19
N GLY A 432 1.95 -30.45 7.16
CA GLY A 432 0.72 -30.94 6.55
C GLY A 432 0.88 -32.36 6.04
N ALA A 433 -0.23 -33.09 5.92
CA ALA A 433 -0.27 -34.40 5.29
C ALA A 433 -0.29 -34.29 3.75
N VAL A 434 -0.50 -35.40 3.05
CA VAL A 434 -0.51 -35.43 1.58
C VAL A 434 -1.61 -34.52 1.02
N ASP A 435 -1.31 -33.84 -0.10
CA ASP A 435 -2.22 -32.95 -0.84
C ASP A 435 -2.81 -31.79 -0.02
N SER A 436 -2.17 -31.45 1.10
CA SER A 436 -2.56 -30.35 1.98
C SER A 436 -2.05 -28.98 1.53
N ALA A 437 -2.78 -27.92 1.91
CA ALA A 437 -2.41 -26.53 1.61
C ALA A 437 -2.48 -25.62 2.83
N CYS A 438 -1.56 -24.66 2.92
CA CYS A 438 -1.60 -23.59 3.92
C CYS A 438 -1.60 -22.22 3.22
N LEU A 439 -2.52 -21.34 3.61
CA LEU A 439 -2.68 -20.01 3.03
C LEU A 439 -2.57 -18.96 4.14
N LEU A 440 -1.74 -17.93 3.92
CA LEU A 440 -1.65 -16.76 4.81
C LEU A 440 -2.02 -15.52 4.00
N ASN A 441 -2.98 -14.73 4.51
CA ASN A 441 -3.45 -13.53 3.82
C ASN A 441 -3.53 -12.29 4.74
N GLY A 442 -2.91 -11.18 4.34
CA GLY A 442 -3.11 -9.89 5.01
C GLY A 442 -2.41 -9.75 6.37
N LEU A 443 -1.40 -10.57 6.66
CA LEU A 443 -0.75 -10.64 7.99
C LEU A 443 0.59 -9.90 8.04
N LEU A 444 0.86 -9.18 9.14
CA LEU A 444 2.18 -8.68 9.47
C LEU A 444 2.84 -9.56 10.53
N ILE A 445 3.88 -10.30 10.17
CA ILE A 445 4.55 -11.29 11.01
C ILE A 445 5.97 -10.82 11.35
N ALA A 446 6.29 -10.84 12.64
CA ALA A 446 7.61 -10.56 13.20
C ALA A 446 7.96 -11.58 14.30
N GLY A 447 9.20 -11.55 14.80
CA GLY A 447 9.64 -12.35 15.95
C GLY A 447 10.25 -13.71 15.60
N ALA A 448 9.69 -14.41 14.61
CA ALA A 448 10.19 -15.70 14.14
C ALA A 448 10.14 -15.84 12.62
N ALA A 449 10.97 -16.74 12.09
CA ALA A 449 10.87 -17.18 10.70
C ALA A 449 9.69 -18.14 10.52
N LEU A 450 9.05 -18.11 9.35
CA LEU A 450 8.10 -19.13 8.93
C LEU A 450 8.88 -20.37 8.49
N GLN A 451 8.62 -21.51 9.12
CA GLN A 451 9.32 -22.76 8.86
C GLN A 451 8.36 -23.84 8.36
N VAL A 452 8.73 -24.51 7.27
CA VAL A 452 8.14 -25.77 6.81
C VAL A 452 9.20 -26.85 7.00
N PRO A 453 9.29 -27.45 8.20
CA PRO A 453 10.44 -28.27 8.58
C PRO A 453 10.41 -29.66 7.96
N ALA A 454 11.58 -30.24 7.72
CA ALA A 454 11.73 -31.60 7.19
C ALA A 454 11.56 -32.67 8.29
N VAL A 455 10.41 -32.67 8.96
CA VAL A 455 10.03 -33.67 9.97
C VAL A 455 9.33 -34.87 9.35
N ALA A 456 9.43 -36.03 10.00
CA ALA A 456 8.77 -37.25 9.53
C ALA A 456 7.25 -37.03 9.43
N GLY A 457 6.70 -37.27 8.23
CA GLY A 457 5.26 -37.14 7.96
C GLY A 457 4.84 -35.77 7.39
N ASN A 458 5.72 -34.77 7.34
CA ASN A 458 5.40 -33.51 6.67
C ASN A 458 5.48 -33.70 5.14
N ALA A 459 4.32 -33.61 4.49
CA ALA A 459 4.11 -33.74 3.06
C ALA A 459 3.26 -32.58 2.50
N LEU A 460 3.34 -31.39 3.13
CA LEU A 460 2.65 -30.18 2.70
C LEU A 460 2.89 -29.92 1.20
N ALA A 461 1.80 -29.84 0.44
CA ALA A 461 1.89 -29.72 -1.01
C ALA A 461 1.97 -28.25 -1.47
N ARG A 462 1.20 -27.36 -0.82
CA ARG A 462 1.12 -25.94 -1.20
C ARG A 462 1.25 -24.99 -0.01
N LEU A 463 2.00 -23.91 -0.19
CA LEU A 463 2.04 -22.75 0.71
C LEU A 463 1.78 -21.48 -0.10
N GLU A 464 0.77 -20.71 0.29
CA GLU A 464 0.40 -19.47 -0.40
C GLU A 464 0.49 -18.30 0.57
N LEU A 465 1.21 -17.25 0.17
CA LEU A 465 1.36 -16.01 0.92
C LEU A 465 0.81 -14.88 0.05
N SER A 466 -0.25 -14.24 0.48
CA SER A 466 -0.87 -13.12 -0.23
C SER A 466 -0.96 -11.91 0.68
N HIS A 467 -0.51 -10.73 0.25
CA HIS A 467 -0.58 -9.53 1.07
C HIS A 467 0.03 -9.73 2.48
N CYS A 468 1.12 -10.47 2.59
CA CYS A 468 1.80 -10.72 3.86
C CYS A 468 3.08 -9.92 3.99
N THR A 469 3.38 -9.49 5.21
CA THR A 469 4.67 -8.92 5.56
C THR A 469 5.40 -9.87 6.51
N LEU A 470 6.47 -10.51 6.06
CA LEU A 470 7.43 -11.19 6.93
C LEU A 470 8.60 -10.23 7.17
N VAL A 471 8.64 -9.56 8.32
CA VAL A 471 9.57 -8.44 8.57
C VAL A 471 11.01 -8.81 8.17
N PRO A 472 11.63 -8.08 7.22
CA PRO A 472 13.03 -8.31 6.85
C PRO A 472 13.94 -8.14 8.07
N GLY A 473 14.74 -9.16 8.35
CA GLY A 473 15.57 -9.20 9.56
C GLY A 473 14.84 -9.65 10.84
N ILE A 474 13.65 -10.26 10.70
CA ILE A 474 12.80 -10.89 11.74
C ILE A 474 12.18 -9.93 12.75
N THR A 475 12.97 -9.01 13.28
CA THR A 475 12.57 -7.99 14.25
C THR A 475 13.35 -6.71 14.02
N LEU A 476 12.80 -5.59 14.50
CA LEU A 476 13.42 -4.26 14.42
C LEU A 476 13.81 -3.76 15.81
N ASP A 477 14.87 -2.98 15.88
CA ASP A 477 15.18 -2.17 17.07
C ASP A 477 14.34 -0.88 17.12
N ALA A 478 14.50 -0.10 18.20
CA ALA A 478 13.79 1.16 18.39
C ALA A 478 14.10 2.22 17.31
N ALA A 479 15.29 2.17 16.71
CA ALA A 479 15.63 3.05 15.60
C ALA A 479 14.97 2.60 14.30
N GLY A 480 14.59 1.33 14.17
CA GLY A 480 14.05 0.68 12.98
C GLY A 480 15.11 -0.07 12.17
N GLN A 481 16.18 -0.56 12.79
CA GLN A 481 17.20 -1.41 12.16
C GLN A 481 16.88 -2.89 12.40
N PRO A 482 17.15 -3.78 11.43
CA PRO A 482 16.93 -5.21 11.60
C PRO A 482 17.86 -5.78 12.68
N LEU A 483 17.31 -6.57 13.61
CA LEU A 483 18.08 -7.24 14.66
C LEU A 483 18.73 -8.54 14.18
N GLN A 484 18.13 -9.22 13.19
CA GLN A 484 18.64 -10.46 12.62
C GLN A 484 18.82 -10.34 11.10
N PRO A 485 19.67 -9.42 10.60
CA PRO A 485 19.76 -9.08 9.17
C PRO A 485 20.13 -10.26 8.25
N ASN A 486 20.81 -11.27 8.79
CA ASN A 486 21.22 -12.46 8.03
C ASN A 486 20.24 -13.64 8.13
N ALA A 487 19.23 -13.54 9.00
CA ALA A 487 18.25 -14.60 9.17
C ALA A 487 17.25 -14.62 8.00
N ALA A 488 16.86 -15.83 7.61
CA ALA A 488 15.81 -16.00 6.61
C ALA A 488 14.44 -15.89 7.26
N SER A 489 13.54 -15.13 6.64
CA SER A 489 12.15 -15.02 7.09
C SER A 489 11.30 -16.22 6.65
N LEU A 490 11.71 -16.92 5.59
CA LEU A 490 11.03 -18.10 5.07
C LEU A 490 12.00 -19.26 4.91
N VAL A 491 11.74 -20.40 5.56
CA VAL A 491 12.58 -21.60 5.54
C VAL A 491 11.74 -22.80 5.12
N LEU A 492 12.01 -23.34 3.93
CA LEU A 492 11.27 -24.42 3.29
C LEU A 492 12.19 -25.64 3.15
N GLU A 493 12.06 -26.61 4.03
CA GLU A 493 13.02 -27.72 4.10
C GLU A 493 12.56 -28.98 3.37
N ILE A 494 11.27 -29.09 3.05
CA ILE A 494 10.70 -30.26 2.38
C ILE A 494 10.84 -30.19 0.85
N PRO A 495 11.09 -31.33 0.17
CA PRO A 495 11.05 -31.41 -1.29
C PRO A 495 9.60 -31.38 -1.80
N GLY A 496 9.39 -30.98 -3.06
CA GLY A 496 8.09 -31.06 -3.73
C GLY A 496 7.07 -29.98 -3.33
N LEU A 497 7.36 -29.15 -2.33
CA LEU A 497 6.50 -28.04 -1.93
C LEU A 497 6.41 -26.98 -3.04
N ALA A 498 5.19 -26.58 -3.40
CA ALA A 498 4.93 -25.44 -4.26
C ALA A 498 4.57 -24.22 -3.43
N VAL A 499 5.32 -23.13 -3.59
CA VAL A 499 5.10 -21.87 -2.87
C VAL A 499 4.73 -20.76 -3.83
N GLN A 500 3.61 -20.10 -3.55
CA GLN A 500 3.15 -18.90 -4.24
C GLN A 500 3.24 -17.70 -3.29
N ILE A 501 3.78 -16.59 -3.79
CA ILE A 501 3.98 -15.36 -3.03
C ILE A 501 3.44 -14.22 -3.87
N ASP A 502 2.36 -13.59 -3.44
CA ASP A 502 1.73 -12.50 -4.17
C ASP A 502 1.59 -11.26 -3.28
N ARG A 503 2.04 -10.11 -3.80
CA ARG A 503 1.97 -8.82 -3.10
C ARG A 503 2.50 -8.87 -1.66
N CYS A 504 3.63 -9.53 -1.46
CA CYS A 504 4.27 -9.70 -0.14
C CYS A 504 5.53 -8.85 0.02
N LEU A 505 5.82 -8.50 1.28
CA LEU A 505 7.09 -7.95 1.72
C LEU A 505 7.76 -8.97 2.62
N LEU A 506 8.89 -9.55 2.22
CA LEU A 506 9.51 -10.64 2.96
C LEU A 506 11.03 -10.49 3.05
N GLY A 507 11.59 -11.03 4.12
CA GLY A 507 13.04 -11.20 4.22
C GLY A 507 13.56 -12.34 3.35
N ALA A 508 14.81 -12.72 3.58
CA ALA A 508 15.48 -13.80 2.83
C ALA A 508 14.73 -15.15 2.89
N ILE A 509 14.81 -15.92 1.80
CA ILE A 509 14.20 -17.23 1.63
C ILE A 509 15.28 -18.31 1.61
N ARG A 510 15.06 -19.40 2.32
CA ARG A 510 15.84 -20.64 2.22
C ARG A 510 14.90 -21.74 1.78
N ALA A 511 15.22 -22.40 0.67
CA ALA A 511 14.31 -23.37 0.08
C ALA A 511 15.04 -24.62 -0.40
N HIS A 512 14.48 -25.79 -0.12
CA HIS A 512 14.98 -27.08 -0.59
C HIS A 512 15.08 -27.10 -2.12
N GLU A 513 16.14 -27.70 -2.68
CA GLU A 513 16.46 -27.65 -4.12
C GLU A 513 15.38 -28.27 -5.03
N HIS A 514 14.53 -29.13 -4.47
CA HIS A 514 13.42 -29.80 -5.16
C HIS A 514 12.04 -29.19 -4.87
N ALA A 515 11.97 -28.04 -4.20
CA ALA A 515 10.74 -27.25 -4.07
C ALA A 515 10.62 -26.27 -5.25
N GLN A 516 9.48 -25.58 -5.33
CA GLN A 516 9.20 -24.52 -6.30
C GLN A 516 8.75 -23.26 -5.58
N VAL A 517 9.31 -22.12 -5.93
CA VAL A 517 8.95 -20.80 -5.38
C VAL A 517 8.65 -19.87 -6.54
N ALA A 518 7.41 -19.38 -6.59
CA ALA A 518 6.98 -18.35 -7.52
C ALA A 518 6.54 -17.12 -6.73
N ALA A 519 7.01 -15.94 -7.15
CA ALA A 519 6.58 -14.68 -6.58
C ALA A 519 6.09 -13.70 -7.67
N SER A 520 5.03 -12.97 -7.36
CA SER A 520 4.46 -11.88 -8.16
C SER A 520 4.33 -10.61 -7.30
N ASP A 521 4.64 -9.46 -7.89
CA ASP A 521 4.39 -8.13 -7.30
C ASP A 521 4.91 -8.00 -5.86
N SER A 522 6.06 -8.62 -5.58
CA SER A 522 6.59 -8.83 -4.23
C SER A 522 8.01 -8.30 -4.07
N LEU A 523 8.36 -7.96 -2.83
CA LEU A 523 9.71 -7.51 -2.45
C LEU A 523 10.36 -8.53 -1.50
N ILE A 524 11.51 -9.06 -1.90
CA ILE A 524 12.34 -9.99 -1.12
C ILE A 524 13.62 -9.28 -0.71
N ASP A 525 13.84 -9.07 0.59
CA ASP A 525 14.95 -8.25 1.09
C ASP A 525 15.85 -9.01 2.08
N ALA A 526 17.08 -9.28 1.66
CA ALA A 526 18.13 -9.81 2.53
C ALA A 526 18.78 -8.75 3.42
N THR A 527 18.18 -7.56 3.57
CA THR A 527 18.64 -6.35 4.28
C THR A 527 19.90 -5.69 3.71
N ALA A 528 20.63 -6.39 2.84
CA ALA A 528 21.79 -5.88 2.14
C ALA A 528 21.92 -6.56 0.77
N ARG A 529 22.47 -5.83 -0.21
CA ARG A 529 22.64 -6.34 -1.59
C ARG A 529 23.64 -7.51 -1.71
N ASP A 530 24.52 -7.67 -0.73
CA ASP A 530 25.49 -8.76 -0.60
C ASP A 530 25.05 -9.84 0.40
N GLY A 531 23.91 -9.64 1.09
CA GLY A 531 23.22 -10.66 1.86
C GLY A 531 22.69 -11.79 0.98
N VAL A 532 22.36 -12.94 1.56
CA VAL A 532 21.81 -14.09 0.80
C VAL A 532 20.29 -14.02 0.80
N ALA A 533 19.70 -13.58 -0.31
CA ALA A 533 18.25 -13.46 -0.46
C ALA A 533 17.58 -14.79 -0.77
N PHE A 534 18.20 -15.64 -1.59
CA PHE A 534 17.62 -16.92 -1.99
C PHE A 534 18.72 -17.98 -2.18
N ALA A 535 18.61 -19.09 -1.46
CA ALA A 535 19.53 -20.24 -1.52
C ALA A 535 18.88 -21.47 -0.85
N ALA A 536 19.60 -22.60 -0.83
CA ALA A 536 19.26 -23.73 0.05
C ALA A 536 19.44 -23.38 1.53
N GLY A 537 19.05 -24.28 2.44
CA GLY A 537 19.14 -24.09 3.90
C GLY A 537 20.51 -23.66 4.43
N ASP A 538 21.60 -24.10 3.79
CA ASP A 538 22.97 -23.74 4.14
C ASP A 538 23.40 -22.33 3.70
N GLY A 539 22.56 -21.62 2.95
CA GLY A 539 22.86 -20.30 2.40
C GLY A 539 23.91 -20.29 1.29
N THR A 540 24.33 -21.44 0.76
CA THR A 540 25.38 -21.52 -0.28
C THR A 540 25.06 -22.45 -1.43
N SER A 541 24.34 -23.54 -1.17
CA SER A 541 23.87 -24.52 -2.15
C SER A 541 22.67 -24.00 -2.95
N PRO A 542 22.39 -24.56 -4.14
CA PRO A 542 21.27 -24.11 -4.96
C PRO A 542 19.94 -24.35 -4.24
N GLY A 543 19.13 -23.30 -4.09
CA GLY A 543 17.77 -23.43 -3.55
C GLY A 543 16.76 -23.96 -4.58
N ALA A 544 15.48 -23.92 -4.22
CA ALA A 544 14.34 -24.28 -5.07
C ALA A 544 14.34 -23.66 -6.48
N VAL A 545 13.49 -24.19 -7.36
CA VAL A 545 13.16 -23.55 -8.64
C VAL A 545 12.56 -22.17 -8.35
N LEU A 546 13.07 -21.12 -8.99
CA LEU A 546 12.66 -19.74 -8.72
C LEU A 546 12.00 -19.10 -9.95
N SER A 547 10.78 -18.59 -9.76
CA SER A 547 10.09 -17.71 -10.72
C SER A 547 9.73 -16.39 -10.08
N LEU A 548 9.93 -15.28 -10.79
CA LEU A 548 9.66 -13.92 -10.35
C LEU A 548 8.94 -13.14 -11.45
N SER A 549 7.83 -12.49 -11.13
CA SER A 549 7.12 -11.59 -12.02
C SER A 549 6.93 -10.26 -11.31
N ALA A 550 7.42 -9.16 -11.89
CA ALA A 550 7.28 -7.84 -11.26
C ALA A 550 7.80 -7.80 -9.80
N CYS A 551 8.92 -8.49 -9.50
CA CYS A 551 9.48 -8.52 -8.15
C CYS A 551 10.74 -7.66 -8.01
N THR A 552 10.97 -7.13 -6.81
CA THR A 552 12.28 -6.59 -6.42
C THR A 552 12.93 -7.51 -5.40
N LEU A 553 14.10 -8.06 -5.74
CA LEU A 553 14.90 -8.91 -4.86
C LEU A 553 16.20 -8.20 -4.51
N ILE A 554 16.46 -7.99 -3.23
CA ILE A 554 17.69 -7.37 -2.70
C ILE A 554 18.53 -8.45 -2.05
N GLY A 555 19.71 -8.71 -2.61
CA GLY A 555 20.63 -9.75 -2.14
C GLY A 555 20.97 -10.79 -3.20
N LYS A 556 21.93 -11.66 -2.88
CA LYS A 556 22.45 -12.72 -3.75
C LYS A 556 21.45 -13.86 -3.91
N VAL A 557 21.46 -14.47 -5.10
CA VAL A 557 20.56 -15.56 -5.48
C VAL A 557 21.34 -16.77 -5.99
N HIS A 558 21.08 -17.94 -5.40
CA HIS A 558 21.51 -19.24 -5.90
C HIS A 558 20.32 -20.18 -5.98
N THR A 559 19.87 -20.48 -7.19
CA THR A 559 18.72 -21.36 -7.45
C THR A 559 19.15 -22.60 -8.22
N ALA A 560 18.45 -23.72 -8.04
CA ALA A 560 18.64 -24.92 -8.84
C ALA A 560 18.30 -24.66 -10.31
N GLU A 561 17.20 -23.95 -10.55
CA GLU A 561 16.66 -23.68 -11.88
C GLU A 561 15.83 -22.39 -11.86
N VAL A 562 15.96 -21.59 -12.92
CA VAL A 562 15.05 -20.46 -13.12
C VAL A 562 13.84 -20.97 -13.89
N GLY A 563 12.63 -20.76 -13.38
CA GLY A 563 11.41 -20.98 -14.16
C GLY A 563 11.23 -19.83 -15.15
N LEU A 564 10.60 -18.74 -14.70
CA LEU A 564 10.52 -17.48 -15.44
C LEU A 564 10.86 -16.30 -14.52
N ILE A 565 11.77 -15.42 -14.95
CA ILE A 565 11.98 -14.11 -14.33
C ILE A 565 11.60 -13.04 -15.35
N SER A 566 10.56 -12.26 -15.06
CA SER A 566 10.00 -11.22 -15.92
C SER A 566 9.79 -9.91 -15.15
N ASN A 567 10.02 -8.77 -15.79
CA ASN A 567 9.75 -7.43 -15.24
C ASN A 567 10.33 -7.18 -13.84
N SER A 568 11.42 -7.87 -13.48
CA SER A 568 11.92 -7.93 -12.10
C SER A 568 13.30 -7.28 -11.94
N ILE A 569 13.63 -6.87 -10.72
CA ILE A 569 14.94 -6.33 -10.35
C ILE A 569 15.63 -7.28 -9.37
N LEU A 570 16.77 -7.84 -9.74
CA LEU A 570 17.64 -8.62 -8.86
C LEU A 570 18.80 -7.73 -8.41
N PHE A 571 18.60 -6.94 -7.36
CA PHE A 571 19.58 -6.00 -6.82
C PHE A 571 20.62 -6.69 -5.92
N ALA A 572 21.59 -7.33 -6.57
CA ALA A 572 22.61 -8.13 -5.91
C ALA A 572 24.04 -7.60 -6.11
N ALA A 573 24.94 -7.91 -5.17
CA ALA A 573 26.40 -7.78 -5.31
C ALA A 573 27.11 -8.86 -4.51
N LEU A 574 28.41 -9.00 -4.75
CA LEU A 574 29.29 -9.82 -3.92
C LEU A 574 29.99 -8.91 -2.90
N ALA A 575 30.18 -9.43 -1.69
CA ALA A 575 31.06 -8.81 -0.72
C ALA A 575 32.53 -8.93 -1.17
N GLN A 576 33.42 -8.15 -0.56
CA GLN A 576 34.86 -8.34 -0.78
C GLN A 576 35.29 -9.69 -0.19
N GLY A 577 35.86 -10.57 -1.02
CA GLY A 577 36.27 -11.92 -0.58
C GLY A 577 35.12 -12.93 -0.47
N ASP A 578 33.98 -12.66 -1.10
CA ASP A 578 32.82 -13.55 -1.12
C ASP A 578 33.16 -14.95 -1.65
N SER A 579 32.56 -15.99 -1.06
CA SER A 579 32.71 -17.37 -1.52
C SER A 579 31.94 -17.65 -2.82
N TRP A 580 30.96 -16.80 -3.15
CA TRP A 580 30.18 -16.92 -4.36
C TRP A 580 30.92 -16.37 -5.58
N ALA A 581 30.90 -17.10 -6.69
CA ALA A 581 31.57 -16.69 -7.91
C ALA A 581 30.89 -15.49 -8.62
N VAL A 582 29.56 -15.39 -8.50
CA VAL A 582 28.72 -14.34 -9.10
C VAL A 582 27.52 -14.09 -8.19
N PRO A 583 26.94 -12.88 -8.18
CA PRO A 583 25.88 -12.52 -7.23
C PRO A 583 24.53 -13.21 -7.52
N VAL A 584 24.26 -13.56 -8.79
CA VAL A 584 23.06 -14.30 -9.20
C VAL A 584 23.49 -15.49 -10.06
N ARG A 585 23.11 -16.70 -9.67
CA ARG A 585 23.42 -17.93 -10.40
C ARG A 585 22.31 -18.97 -10.33
N ALA A 586 22.14 -19.69 -11.43
CA ALA A 586 21.33 -20.90 -11.53
C ALA A 586 22.24 -22.11 -11.78
N ALA A 587 21.97 -23.24 -11.11
CA ALA A 587 22.74 -24.47 -11.31
C ALA A 587 22.48 -25.05 -12.72
N ARG A 588 21.21 -25.12 -13.13
CA ARG A 588 20.79 -25.53 -14.48
C ARG A 588 20.52 -24.29 -15.35
N LYS A 589 21.11 -24.25 -16.54
CA LYS A 589 21.01 -23.11 -17.48
C LYS A 589 20.35 -23.45 -18.81
N GLN A 590 20.09 -24.74 -19.08
CA GLN A 590 19.45 -25.18 -20.32
C GLN A 590 17.92 -24.98 -20.31
N VAL A 591 17.34 -24.67 -19.15
CA VAL A 591 15.90 -24.49 -18.93
C VAL A 591 15.66 -23.10 -18.34
N GLY A 592 14.50 -22.52 -18.63
CA GLY A 592 14.08 -21.23 -18.09
C GLY A 592 14.43 -20.03 -18.97
N CYS A 593 13.87 -18.88 -18.60
CA CYS A 593 14.12 -17.62 -19.27
C CYS A 593 14.15 -16.45 -18.26
N VAL A 594 15.05 -15.49 -18.51
CA VAL A 594 15.02 -14.19 -17.86
C VAL A 594 14.71 -13.15 -18.93
N ARG A 595 13.69 -12.32 -18.74
CA ARG A 595 13.26 -11.32 -19.73
C ARG A 595 12.89 -10.00 -19.08
N PHE A 596 13.10 -8.89 -19.79
CA PHE A 596 12.64 -7.54 -19.37
C PHE A 596 12.97 -7.19 -17.92
N SER A 597 14.13 -7.65 -17.44
CA SER A 597 14.51 -7.60 -16.03
C SER A 597 15.90 -7.01 -15.86
N TRP A 598 16.17 -6.44 -14.69
CA TRP A 598 17.50 -5.97 -14.31
C TRP A 598 18.21 -6.98 -13.42
N LEU A 599 19.45 -7.33 -13.75
CA LEU A 599 20.30 -8.19 -12.93
C LEU A 599 21.78 -7.86 -13.17
N PRO A 600 22.71 -8.13 -12.23
CA PRO A 600 24.12 -7.83 -12.41
C PRO A 600 24.65 -8.46 -13.70
N PHE A 601 25.45 -7.72 -14.48
CA PHE A 601 25.89 -8.16 -15.80
C PHE A 601 26.56 -9.54 -15.78
N ASN A 602 27.37 -9.81 -14.75
CA ASN A 602 28.10 -11.06 -14.56
C ASN A 602 27.26 -12.26 -14.08
N SER A 603 25.94 -12.13 -13.96
CA SER A 603 25.05 -13.21 -13.51
C SER A 603 25.12 -14.47 -14.39
N ARG A 604 25.08 -15.65 -13.78
CA ARG A 604 25.11 -16.94 -14.50
C ARG A 604 23.72 -17.57 -14.51
N VAL A 605 22.88 -17.09 -15.42
CA VAL A 605 21.46 -17.49 -15.57
C VAL A 605 21.20 -18.08 -16.96
N PRO A 606 20.00 -18.64 -17.23
CA PRO A 606 19.57 -19.00 -18.58
C PRO A 606 19.54 -17.82 -19.56
N ARG A 607 19.01 -18.05 -20.76
CA ARG A 607 18.97 -17.03 -21.82
C ARG A 607 18.26 -15.76 -21.33
N ARG A 608 18.94 -14.63 -21.52
CA ARG A 608 18.42 -13.29 -21.26
C ARG A 608 17.74 -12.75 -22.52
N HIS A 609 16.56 -12.16 -22.37
CA HIS A 609 15.83 -11.49 -23.44
C HIS A 609 15.48 -10.06 -23.04
N ARG A 610 16.09 -9.06 -23.70
CA ARG A 610 15.89 -7.63 -23.40
C ARG A 610 16.10 -7.28 -21.91
N CYS A 611 17.02 -7.98 -21.24
CA CYS A 611 17.40 -7.66 -19.86
C CYS A 611 18.43 -6.52 -19.84
N GLN A 612 18.42 -5.76 -18.75
CA GLN A 612 19.42 -4.74 -18.49
C GLN A 612 20.38 -5.16 -17.37
N PRO A 613 21.64 -4.73 -17.41
CA PRO A 613 22.32 -4.18 -18.58
C PRO A 613 22.58 -5.26 -19.66
N ASP A 614 22.55 -4.86 -20.92
CA ASP A 614 22.78 -5.73 -22.09
C ASP A 614 24.28 -5.96 -22.41
N SER A 615 25.15 -5.06 -21.94
CA SER A 615 26.58 -5.07 -22.20
C SER A 615 27.40 -4.62 -20.98
N SER A 616 28.69 -4.92 -20.98
CA SER A 616 29.60 -4.53 -19.90
C SER A 616 29.81 -3.02 -19.80
N SER A 617 29.67 -2.27 -20.91
CA SER A 617 29.68 -0.81 -20.91
C SER A 617 28.41 -0.23 -20.30
N SER A 618 27.24 -0.73 -20.72
CA SER A 618 25.94 -0.33 -20.16
C SER A 618 25.87 -0.57 -18.66
N ALA A 619 26.47 -1.68 -18.18
CA ALA A 619 26.51 -2.04 -16.76
C ALA A 619 27.17 -0.99 -15.84
N ARG A 620 27.96 -0.06 -16.37
CA ARG A 620 28.58 1.03 -15.60
C ARG A 620 27.63 2.19 -15.31
N HIS A 621 26.54 2.30 -16.07
CA HIS A 621 25.64 3.46 -16.05
C HIS A 621 24.19 3.07 -15.77
N ILE A 622 23.78 1.85 -16.15
CA ILE A 622 22.42 1.33 -15.97
C ILE A 622 22.35 0.49 -14.70
N ALA A 623 21.99 1.13 -13.60
CA ALA A 623 21.74 0.47 -12.32
C ALA A 623 20.51 1.09 -11.62
N PRO A 624 19.68 0.28 -10.95
CA PRO A 624 18.52 0.76 -10.23
C PRO A 624 18.99 1.63 -9.05
N ARG A 625 18.21 2.69 -8.78
CA ARG A 625 18.41 3.56 -7.63
C ARG A 625 17.10 3.61 -6.88
N PHE A 626 17.15 3.45 -5.57
CA PHE A 626 15.98 3.43 -4.73
C PHE A 626 15.94 4.70 -3.89
N THR A 627 14.74 5.23 -3.66
CA THR A 627 14.53 6.33 -2.70
C THR A 627 14.87 5.84 -1.29
N SER A 628 14.44 4.61 -0.96
CA SER A 628 14.85 3.92 0.26
C SER A 628 14.89 2.40 0.04
N LEU A 629 15.86 1.76 0.69
CA LEU A 629 15.96 0.29 0.82
C LEU A 629 15.74 -0.17 2.27
N ARG A 630 15.32 0.75 3.14
CA ARG A 630 15.15 0.46 4.55
C ARG A 630 13.68 0.16 4.83
N TYR A 631 13.38 -1.05 5.29
CA TYR A 631 12.04 -1.40 5.74
C TYR A 631 11.58 -0.46 6.87
N GLY A 632 10.28 -0.13 6.90
CA GLY A 632 9.70 0.85 7.83
C GLY A 632 9.84 2.31 7.39
N THR A 633 10.46 2.58 6.23
CA THR A 633 10.44 3.92 5.62
C THR A 633 9.35 4.03 4.54
N PRO A 634 8.75 5.21 4.32
CA PRO A 634 7.61 5.37 3.42
C PRO A 634 7.88 4.96 1.97
N ALA A 635 9.05 5.32 1.45
CA ALA A 635 9.47 5.01 0.08
C ALA A 635 10.26 3.70 -0.04
N TYR A 636 10.02 2.73 0.86
CA TYR A 636 10.72 1.45 0.87
C TYR A 636 10.49 0.68 -0.44
N GLY A 637 11.60 0.32 -1.11
CA GLY A 637 11.59 -0.39 -2.39
C GLY A 637 11.24 0.49 -3.59
N GLN A 638 10.93 1.78 -3.38
CA GLN A 638 10.47 2.68 -4.45
C GLN A 638 11.66 3.14 -5.29
N LEU A 639 11.57 3.01 -6.62
CA LEU A 639 12.60 3.52 -7.52
C LEU A 639 12.66 5.05 -7.46
N ALA A 640 13.88 5.57 -7.35
CA ALA A 640 14.15 7.01 -7.38
C ALA A 640 14.03 7.54 -8.81
N SER A 641 13.65 8.82 -8.95
CA SER A 641 13.56 9.52 -10.24
C SER A 641 14.89 9.63 -10.99
N SER A 642 16.02 9.40 -10.32
CA SER A 642 17.35 9.35 -10.93
C SER A 642 17.71 7.99 -11.52
N THR A 643 16.82 6.99 -11.39
CA THR A 643 16.98 5.69 -12.05
C THR A 643 16.95 5.86 -13.57
N PRO A 644 17.83 5.16 -14.31
CA PRO A 644 17.85 5.24 -15.77
C PRO A 644 16.52 4.81 -16.42
N PRO A 645 16.12 5.44 -17.54
CA PRO A 645 14.87 5.12 -18.23
C PRO A 645 14.80 3.66 -18.68
N GLU A 646 15.93 3.01 -18.95
CA GLU A 646 15.99 1.59 -19.33
C GLU A 646 15.51 0.64 -18.22
N ILE A 647 15.33 1.14 -16.98
CA ILE A 647 14.71 0.41 -15.86
C ILE A 647 13.32 0.95 -15.58
N LEU A 648 13.13 2.27 -15.61
CA LEU A 648 11.82 2.91 -15.38
C LEU A 648 10.80 2.63 -16.48
N GLN A 649 11.23 2.24 -17.69
CA GLN A 649 10.38 1.95 -18.86
C GLN A 649 10.79 0.65 -19.55
N GLY A 650 11.53 -0.21 -18.83
CA GLY A 650 12.17 -1.38 -19.43
C GLY A 650 11.40 -2.69 -19.31
N ALA A 651 10.23 -2.67 -18.68
CA ALA A 651 9.32 -3.82 -18.66
C ALA A 651 8.78 -4.13 -20.07
N ASP A 652 8.12 -5.27 -20.25
CA ASP A 652 7.58 -5.70 -21.54
C ASP A 652 6.45 -4.80 -22.09
N ASP A 653 5.78 -4.09 -21.21
CA ASP A 653 4.70 -3.13 -21.47
C ASP A 653 5.15 -1.66 -21.36
N GLU A 654 6.46 -1.41 -21.34
CA GLU A 654 7.07 -0.07 -21.17
C GLU A 654 6.82 0.57 -19.78
N SER A 655 6.35 -0.20 -18.79
CA SER A 655 6.30 0.18 -17.38
C SER A 655 7.66 0.04 -16.68
N GLU A 656 7.71 0.36 -15.39
CA GLU A 656 8.89 0.18 -14.56
C GLU A 656 9.10 -1.29 -14.20
N MET A 657 10.35 -1.72 -14.06
CA MET A 657 10.69 -3.03 -13.52
C MET A 657 10.58 -3.03 -11.98
N GLY A 658 10.28 -4.18 -11.39
CA GLY A 658 10.30 -4.41 -9.94
C GLY A 658 8.93 -4.41 -9.28
N VAL A 659 8.91 -4.44 -7.95
CA VAL A 659 7.70 -4.61 -7.10
C VAL A 659 6.55 -3.62 -7.39
N PHE A 660 6.87 -2.42 -7.87
CA PHE A 660 5.87 -1.39 -8.14
C PHE A 660 5.46 -1.30 -9.62
N HIS A 661 5.89 -2.28 -10.44
CA HIS A 661 5.50 -2.40 -11.85
C HIS A 661 4.00 -2.26 -12.06
N GLN A 662 3.20 -2.95 -11.22
CA GLN A 662 1.75 -2.91 -11.25
C GLN A 662 1.16 -1.52 -10.99
N LEU A 663 1.92 -0.50 -10.55
CA LEU A 663 1.44 0.87 -10.40
C LEU A 663 1.50 1.70 -11.69
N TYR A 664 2.16 1.16 -12.73
CA TYR A 664 2.32 1.77 -14.05
C TYR A 664 2.81 3.23 -14.00
N GLY A 665 3.70 3.53 -13.06
CA GLY A 665 4.15 4.89 -12.76
C GLY A 665 4.73 5.61 -13.98
N ALA A 666 5.48 4.90 -14.83
CA ALA A 666 6.04 5.48 -16.04
C ALA A 666 4.99 5.86 -17.08
N GLN A 667 3.98 5.01 -17.27
CA GLN A 667 2.88 5.29 -18.20
C GLN A 667 2.01 6.45 -17.69
N ARG A 668 1.73 6.52 -16.38
CA ARG A 668 1.04 7.66 -15.74
C ARG A 668 1.76 8.98 -16.00
N VAL A 669 3.08 9.01 -15.84
CA VAL A 669 3.91 10.19 -16.14
C VAL A 669 3.92 10.53 -17.64
N THR A 670 3.96 9.53 -18.52
CA THR A 670 3.88 9.73 -19.97
C THR A 670 2.54 10.33 -20.38
N ASN A 671 1.43 9.78 -19.90
CA ASN A 671 0.08 10.30 -20.14
C ASN A 671 -0.05 11.74 -19.65
N LEU A 672 0.47 12.03 -18.44
CA LEU A 672 0.47 13.39 -17.91
C LEU A 672 1.24 14.35 -18.82
N ARG A 673 2.44 13.98 -19.31
CA ARG A 673 3.21 14.83 -20.23
C ARG A 673 2.46 15.14 -21.52
N ILE A 674 1.77 14.16 -22.09
CA ILE A 674 0.96 14.35 -23.30
C ILE A 674 -0.17 15.35 -23.02
N ARG A 675 -0.89 15.20 -21.90
CA ARG A 675 -1.96 16.11 -21.52
C ARG A 675 -1.49 17.51 -21.18
N LEU A 676 -0.35 17.64 -20.51
CA LEU A 676 0.22 18.96 -20.20
C LEU A 676 0.48 19.77 -21.46
N ALA A 677 0.90 19.14 -22.56
CA ALA A 677 1.08 19.83 -23.83
C ALA A 677 -0.24 20.46 -24.35
N GLU A 678 -1.39 19.86 -24.03
CA GLU A 678 -2.70 20.41 -24.35
C GLU A 678 -3.05 21.59 -23.45
N TYR A 679 -2.86 21.49 -22.12
CA TYR A 679 -3.40 22.47 -21.16
C TYR A 679 -2.43 23.60 -20.75
N LEU A 680 -1.13 23.47 -21.03
CA LEU A 680 -0.14 24.50 -20.73
C LEU A 680 -0.38 25.78 -21.52
N ARG A 681 -0.19 26.92 -20.85
CA ARG A 681 -0.20 28.23 -21.49
C ARG A 681 1.03 28.40 -22.39
N VAL A 682 0.85 29.05 -23.53
CA VAL A 682 1.94 29.37 -24.47
C VAL A 682 3.07 30.09 -23.75
N GLY A 683 4.30 29.61 -23.97
CA GLY A 683 5.52 30.15 -23.36
C GLY A 683 5.89 29.54 -22.01
N LEU A 684 5.00 28.78 -21.36
CA LEU A 684 5.32 28.02 -20.16
C LEU A 684 5.94 26.65 -20.49
N ARG A 685 6.58 26.07 -19.48
CA ARG A 685 7.26 24.78 -19.48
C ARG A 685 6.96 24.07 -18.17
N ALA A 686 6.52 22.82 -18.23
CA ALA A 686 6.27 22.02 -17.04
C ALA A 686 7.43 21.08 -16.72
N GLY A 687 7.73 20.91 -15.44
CA GLY A 687 8.52 19.80 -14.93
C GLY A 687 7.73 18.99 -13.93
N ILE A 688 7.97 17.68 -13.90
CA ILE A 688 7.34 16.76 -12.96
C ILE A 688 8.37 16.39 -11.90
N PHE A 689 7.97 16.50 -10.63
CA PHE A 689 8.75 16.13 -9.46
C PHE A 689 7.96 15.13 -8.63
N HIS A 690 8.65 14.19 -8.00
CA HIS A 690 8.03 13.26 -7.07
C HIS A 690 8.42 13.65 -5.66
N GLU A 691 7.42 13.76 -4.81
CA GLU A 691 7.56 14.02 -3.38
C GLU A 691 7.34 12.69 -2.63
N SER A 692 8.09 12.47 -1.56
CA SER A 692 8.11 11.21 -0.79
C SER A 692 8.44 11.41 0.67
#